data_AF-A0A064CKD2-F1
#
_entry.id   AF-A0A064CKD2-F1
#
_cell.length_a   1.000
_cell.length_b   1.000
_cell.length_c   1.000
_cell.angle_alpha   90.00
_cell.angle_beta   90.00
_cell.angle_gamma   90.00
#
_symmetry.space_group_name_H-M   'P 1'
#
loop_
_entity.id
_entity.type
_entity.pdbx_description
1 polymer ?
#
loop_
_entity_poly.entity_id
_entity_poly.type
_entity_poly.pdbx_seq_one_letter_code
_entity_poly.pdbx_strand_id
1 'polypeptide(L)'
;MKGRRGDRSTKMQLNRVDFGLAALANSHALTWLGASAVALGVGAAIASMPAVAAADSTGSAGSKGPSTSSSSSAGGPSKSTGHSAAPKKSVRPTASDTTVSSTPSGSDSASATATSSKKSTISTRLASPAAAAATPRASALPTPEAAAQTIISFFVGDGTATHPNAGILAGNGYTWTADTCASNTSCKGGNSGVFGNGGDGFNGGNGGSAGWFGNGGAGGAGLVTVNGGNGGNGGRGGLITGNGGAGGAGATTASASTGGRGGSAGLTGNGGAGGAGGTSTGDYQGGTGGRGGTGGLYVGNGGAGGAGGNAILNGQTGGTGGNGGDTGLVSFWGIAGDGGEGGGASSGDGGAGGKATFGGRGGNGGNGGLFSLFAFGGDGGAGGDSPAKGVTATDHGGNGGNGGRGGLWAGSGGDGGVGGVGGGDGGNGGSVGLLSMFGAGGDGGAGGLGQAGIVGTNGADPGKNPSYSINGGDGAPGGAGGSGGRGGNGSWVIGTGGLGGDGGQGGDGGQGGTGYAPYDETIDPGLNGGNGGNGGAGGLGGATGGAGGTGRVLFLIASNGAAGGSGQGGKGGQGGAGGYGRSLNDVTGGSGGNGGNGGAGAAGGVGANGGAGGNGGAGGAGAYGGGQGGSGGSGGAGGDGGEASATLEAGRGGAGGAAGDGAAGGYAAIDAGPGASGGNGGDGGKGGDGSVGGLGGDGGEGGAGAGTRGGSVGDDGTPGIRGANGSSTVAASAVAAKSAAAQPAGPAAFFEEISRQIAYIFFNRAPSVTVEVGGQAGPTKQIQVTVKGESNNGYGVSYTVKVDPKFGSVVAGDTPGTFIYTANDALIQPGIVDHFTITVNNGTAAKLPGLAGMVQGMLHSFAIMVGAAKPDTFDETIEVTVDGTKQYGNATTAAAYWVSQSYSNCQLQAAASAVLQALKQLPTADTEQTWVDWAKTNDSVVTPGAKMYLDANIAEGVATQDAVALINKYFNVTATYREYDKTQEAGEQALQDLEAALAEGKSAMVAYPVSIVWTAVTDFTPESKDSYWTADHAAVVTQVDLKNGVVYVNDSSMQNKGVNVGQAKALPIGVFMSGWQAAGYDLTIITPNAPTTVV
;
A
#
# COMPACT_ATOMS: atom_id res chain seq x y z
N MET A 1 -64.77 -11.41 -1.70
CA MET A 1 -66.11 -11.39 -1.07
C MET A 1 -66.10 -10.48 0.16
N LYS A 2 -67.28 -10.12 0.70
CA LYS A 2 -67.49 -9.24 1.89
C LYS A 2 -66.76 -9.81 3.14
N GLY A 3 -66.36 -9.06 4.17
CA GLY A 3 -66.42 -7.61 4.46
C GLY A 3 -66.58 -7.32 5.98
N ARG A 4 -66.32 -6.08 6.42
CA ARG A 4 -66.37 -5.52 7.81
C ARG A 4 -65.20 -5.87 8.75
N ARG A 5 -64.86 -5.07 9.78
CA ARG A 5 -64.82 -3.59 10.06
C ARG A 5 -64.64 -3.42 11.58
N GLY A 6 -63.87 -2.44 12.03
CA GLY A 6 -63.98 -1.88 13.40
C GLY A 6 -62.75 -2.06 14.30
N ASP A 7 -62.25 -1.08 15.07
CA ASP A 7 -61.95 0.36 14.86
C ASP A 7 -61.55 0.98 16.22
N ARG A 8 -60.61 1.95 16.24
CA ARG A 8 -60.17 2.79 17.39
C ARG A 8 -59.55 2.09 18.63
N SER A 9 -58.72 2.72 19.48
CA SER A 9 -57.89 3.95 19.37
C SER A 9 -57.08 4.20 20.66
N THR A 10 -56.05 5.05 20.56
CA THR A 10 -55.54 6.01 21.59
C THR A 10 -54.64 5.53 22.76
N LYS A 11 -53.37 5.94 22.63
CA LYS A 11 -52.57 6.81 23.53
C LYS A 11 -51.98 6.28 24.86
N MET A 12 -50.69 6.63 25.02
CA MET A 12 -49.99 7.17 26.23
C MET A 12 -50.12 6.37 27.56
N GLN A 13 -49.06 6.09 28.32
CA GLN A 13 -47.96 6.99 28.66
C GLN A 13 -46.80 6.28 29.39
N LEU A 14 -45.68 7.01 29.48
CA LEU A 14 -44.48 6.91 30.34
C LEU A 14 -44.39 5.93 31.54
N ASN A 15 -43.13 5.51 31.74
CA ASN A 15 -42.35 5.39 32.98
C ASN A 15 -42.26 4.06 33.77
N ARG A 16 -40.98 3.62 33.88
CA ARG A 16 -40.26 3.09 35.06
C ARG A 16 -41.06 2.32 36.13
N VAL A 17 -40.63 1.08 36.35
CA VAL A 17 -40.60 0.46 37.69
C VAL A 17 -39.26 -0.27 37.85
N ASP A 18 -38.71 -0.20 39.06
CA ASP A 18 -37.44 -0.84 39.46
C ASP A 18 -37.69 -1.62 40.77
N PHE A 19 -37.04 -2.78 40.94
CA PHE A 19 -36.97 -3.65 42.14
C PHE A 19 -38.26 -4.17 42.84
N GLY A 20 -38.30 -5.47 43.20
CA GLY A 20 -39.37 -5.98 44.08
C GLY A 20 -39.58 -7.49 44.32
N LEU A 21 -38.52 -8.30 44.39
CA LEU A 21 -38.39 -9.60 45.11
C LEU A 21 -39.65 -10.29 45.74
N ALA A 22 -39.98 -11.54 45.33
CA ALA A 22 -39.98 -12.75 46.22
C ALA A 22 -40.71 -14.03 45.71
N ALA A 23 -39.95 -15.14 45.65
CA ALA A 23 -40.26 -16.49 46.18
C ALA A 23 -41.29 -17.48 45.56
N LEU A 24 -40.71 -18.59 45.01
CA LEU A 24 -41.12 -20.01 45.01
C LEU A 24 -42.41 -20.50 44.28
N ALA A 25 -42.20 -21.25 43.18
CA ALA A 25 -42.46 -22.71 43.13
C ALA A 25 -41.84 -23.40 41.88
N ASN A 26 -41.02 -24.43 42.14
CA ASN A 26 -40.54 -25.54 41.28
C ASN A 26 -41.05 -25.71 39.83
N SER A 27 -40.12 -25.82 38.86
CA SER A 27 -39.71 -27.10 38.23
C SER A 27 -39.13 -26.95 36.80
N HIS A 28 -37.83 -27.27 36.63
CA HIS A 28 -37.09 -27.53 35.37
C HIS A 28 -37.14 -26.48 34.23
N ALA A 29 -36.04 -26.15 33.53
CA ALA A 29 -34.61 -26.20 33.84
C ALA A 29 -33.96 -25.19 32.88
N LEU A 30 -33.26 -24.18 33.41
CA LEU A 30 -32.73 -23.05 32.65
C LEU A 30 -31.20 -23.16 32.55
N THR A 31 -30.63 -22.87 31.36
CA THR A 31 -29.43 -22.01 31.09
C THR A 31 -28.19 -22.03 32.01
N TRP A 32 -27.00 -21.65 31.49
CA TRP A 32 -26.37 -20.37 31.92
C TRP A 32 -25.09 -19.92 31.18
N LEU A 33 -24.80 -18.64 31.40
CA LEU A 33 -23.55 -17.91 31.20
C LEU A 33 -23.22 -17.26 32.56
N GLY A 34 -22.00 -17.36 33.11
CA GLY A 34 -21.50 -16.43 34.14
C GLY A 34 -20.94 -16.96 35.49
N ALA A 35 -19.60 -17.03 35.58
CA ALA A 35 -18.65 -16.52 36.61
C ALA A 35 -18.81 -16.65 38.16
N SER A 36 -17.70 -17.10 38.80
CA SER A 36 -16.97 -16.56 39.99
C SER A 36 -17.30 -17.00 41.45
N ALA A 37 -16.26 -17.49 42.18
CA ALA A 37 -15.79 -17.19 43.57
C ALA A 37 -15.27 -18.36 44.50
N VAL A 38 -13.98 -18.29 44.92
CA VAL A 38 -13.39 -18.47 46.30
C VAL A 38 -13.45 -19.82 47.10
N ALA A 39 -12.30 -20.38 47.59
CA ALA A 39 -12.06 -20.84 49.03
C ALA A 39 -10.73 -21.62 49.38
N LEU A 40 -9.80 -21.03 50.17
CA LEU A 40 -8.39 -21.48 50.49
C LEU A 40 -8.17 -22.72 51.42
N GLY A 41 -7.02 -23.42 51.24
CA GLY A 41 -6.46 -24.43 52.16
C GLY A 41 -5.00 -24.86 51.84
N VAL A 42 -4.16 -25.20 52.84
CA VAL A 42 -2.67 -25.18 52.76
C VAL A 42 -1.98 -26.54 52.98
N GLY A 43 -0.86 -26.82 52.28
CA GLY A 43 0.09 -27.92 52.61
C GLY A 43 1.31 -28.09 51.66
N ALA A 44 2.54 -27.86 52.17
CA ALA A 44 3.87 -27.88 51.50
C ALA A 44 4.45 -29.30 51.19
N ALA A 45 5.55 -29.55 50.42
CA ALA A 45 6.34 -28.82 49.39
C ALA A 45 7.48 -29.75 48.81
N ILE A 46 8.41 -29.19 47.98
CA ILE A 46 9.70 -29.75 47.46
C ILE A 46 9.53 -30.67 46.22
N ALA A 47 10.08 -30.45 45.01
CA ALA A 47 10.83 -29.34 44.34
C ALA A 47 10.70 -29.55 42.78
N SER A 48 11.27 -28.82 41.83
CA SER A 48 12.36 -27.81 41.81
C SER A 48 12.12 -26.66 40.79
N MET A 49 13.04 -26.38 39.83
CA MET A 49 13.06 -25.21 38.92
C MET A 49 13.77 -25.53 37.57
N PRO A 50 13.67 -24.68 36.51
CA PRO A 50 12.51 -23.90 36.03
C PRO A 50 12.27 -24.03 34.50
N ALA A 51 11.13 -23.55 34.00
CA ALA A 51 10.83 -23.46 32.57
C ALA A 51 11.22 -22.10 31.95
N VAL A 52 11.52 -22.09 30.64
CA VAL A 52 11.61 -20.86 29.83
C VAL A 52 10.20 -20.47 29.36
N ALA A 53 9.85 -19.20 29.47
CA ALA A 53 8.54 -18.69 29.08
C ALA A 53 8.39 -18.58 27.55
N ALA A 54 7.21 -18.97 27.05
CA ALA A 54 6.74 -18.67 25.70
C ALA A 54 5.46 -17.82 25.80
N ALA A 55 5.44 -16.72 25.07
CA ALA A 55 4.30 -15.83 24.84
C ALA A 55 4.69 -14.84 23.73
N ASP A 56 3.84 -14.43 22.79
CA ASP A 56 2.59 -15.03 22.30
C ASP A 56 2.43 -14.57 20.84
N SER A 57 1.74 -15.34 19.99
CA SER A 57 1.57 -15.02 18.56
C SER A 57 0.12 -15.24 18.14
N THR A 58 -0.65 -14.14 18.15
CA THR A 58 -2.03 -14.09 17.66
C THR A 58 -2.13 -13.09 16.49
N GLY A 59 -2.56 -13.47 15.28
CA GLY A 59 -2.82 -14.83 14.79
C GLY A 59 -3.30 -14.80 13.35
N SER A 60 -3.11 -15.91 12.62
CA SER A 60 -3.62 -16.09 11.25
C SER A 60 -4.66 -17.21 11.21
N ALA A 61 -5.91 -16.85 10.92
CA ALA A 61 -6.99 -17.82 10.70
C ALA A 61 -6.90 -18.41 9.28
N GLY A 62 -6.01 -19.40 9.10
CA GLY A 62 -5.85 -20.14 7.84
C GLY A 62 -6.55 -21.50 7.85
N SER A 63 -7.86 -21.53 7.61
CA SER A 63 -8.62 -22.79 7.55
C SER A 63 -8.37 -23.57 6.25
N LYS A 64 -7.38 -24.48 6.24
CA LYS A 64 -7.27 -25.55 5.22
C LYS A 64 -8.09 -26.78 5.64
N GLY A 65 -8.97 -27.25 4.76
CA GLY A 65 -9.66 -28.55 4.85
C GLY A 65 -9.17 -29.49 3.74
N PRO A 66 -8.62 -30.68 4.02
CA PRO A 66 -7.81 -31.42 3.04
C PRO A 66 -8.35 -32.79 2.58
N SER A 67 -7.87 -33.24 1.42
CA SER A 67 -7.71 -34.66 1.01
C SER A 67 -6.85 -34.67 -0.26
N THR A 68 -5.72 -35.37 -0.44
CA THR A 68 -5.24 -36.72 -0.04
C THR A 68 -6.14 -37.88 -0.46
N SER A 69 -5.66 -38.95 -1.12
CA SER A 69 -4.42 -39.23 -1.86
C SER A 69 -4.56 -40.62 -2.52
N SER A 70 -3.50 -41.09 -3.20
CA SER A 70 -3.24 -42.50 -3.62
C SER A 70 -3.98 -43.02 -4.87
N SER A 71 -3.44 -43.94 -5.69
CA SER A 71 -2.02 -44.25 -6.04
C SER A 71 -2.00 -45.40 -7.08
N SER A 72 -1.28 -45.27 -8.20
CA SER A 72 -0.51 -46.39 -8.81
C SER A 72 0.22 -46.01 -10.13
N SER A 73 1.49 -45.65 -10.00
CA SER A 73 2.66 -46.07 -10.81
C SER A 73 2.56 -46.52 -12.30
N ALA A 74 3.59 -46.07 -13.03
CA ALA A 74 4.18 -46.57 -14.29
C ALA A 74 3.55 -46.06 -15.62
N GLY A 75 4.32 -45.57 -16.60
CA GLY A 75 5.76 -45.29 -16.64
C GLY A 75 6.37 -45.47 -18.05
N GLY A 76 6.72 -44.38 -18.75
CA GLY A 76 7.38 -44.44 -20.07
C GLY A 76 7.58 -43.05 -20.72
N PRO A 77 8.73 -42.75 -21.35
CA PRO A 77 9.01 -41.42 -21.94
C PRO A 77 9.04 -41.40 -23.48
N SER A 78 8.56 -40.33 -24.13
CA SER A 78 9.21 -39.76 -25.33
C SER A 78 8.66 -38.39 -25.80
N LYS A 79 9.61 -37.44 -25.93
CA LYS A 79 9.72 -36.25 -26.79
C LYS A 79 8.78 -36.08 -28.00
N SER A 80 8.34 -34.83 -28.22
CA SER A 80 8.03 -34.15 -29.51
C SER A 80 7.54 -32.72 -29.22
N THR A 81 7.69 -31.62 -29.99
CA THR A 81 8.62 -31.16 -31.05
C THR A 81 8.49 -29.62 -31.12
N GLY A 82 9.56 -28.90 -31.49
CA GLY A 82 9.49 -27.44 -31.69
C GLY A 82 9.70 -26.98 -33.14
N HIS A 83 9.22 -25.76 -33.41
CA HIS A 83 9.67 -24.78 -34.42
C HIS A 83 8.94 -24.64 -35.78
N SER A 84 8.50 -23.40 -36.04
CA SER A 84 8.87 -22.51 -37.18
C SER A 84 7.76 -22.03 -38.12
N ALA A 85 7.77 -20.70 -38.35
CA ALA A 85 7.30 -20.03 -39.57
C ALA A 85 8.48 -19.32 -40.27
N ALA A 86 8.39 -19.07 -41.58
CA ALA A 86 9.55 -18.84 -42.46
C ALA A 86 9.33 -17.68 -43.51
N PRO A 87 10.08 -17.52 -44.64
CA PRO A 87 11.25 -16.62 -44.64
C PRO A 87 11.52 -15.76 -45.92
N LYS A 88 12.61 -14.95 -45.87
CA LYS A 88 13.48 -14.42 -46.98
C LYS A 88 13.00 -13.30 -47.94
N LYS A 89 13.82 -12.23 -48.04
CA LYS A 89 14.77 -12.01 -49.17
C LYS A 89 15.83 -10.93 -48.85
N SER A 90 16.96 -10.97 -49.58
CA SER A 90 18.14 -10.09 -49.41
C SER A 90 18.70 -9.68 -50.78
N VAL A 91 19.33 -8.49 -50.85
CA VAL A 91 20.26 -8.09 -51.92
C VAL A 91 21.55 -7.55 -51.28
N ARG A 92 22.68 -7.75 -51.96
CA ARG A 92 24.12 -7.65 -51.58
C ARG A 92 24.82 -6.77 -52.67
N PRO A 93 26.15 -6.55 -52.79
CA PRO A 93 27.34 -6.45 -51.89
C PRO A 93 27.87 -4.99 -51.80
N THR A 94 29.00 -4.61 -51.16
CA THR A 94 30.44 -5.02 -51.27
C THR A 94 31.21 -4.66 -49.98
N ALA A 95 31.93 -5.57 -49.31
CA ALA A 95 33.29 -6.11 -49.59
C ALA A 95 34.43 -5.10 -49.26
N SER A 96 35.57 -5.45 -48.64
CA SER A 96 36.05 -6.68 -47.95
C SER A 96 37.32 -6.38 -47.12
N ASP A 97 37.58 -7.19 -46.07
CA ASP A 97 38.90 -7.73 -45.59
C ASP A 97 38.89 -7.90 -44.05
N THR A 98 38.64 -9.10 -43.52
CA THR A 98 39.61 -10.19 -43.20
C THR A 98 40.61 -9.86 -42.08
N THR A 99 40.29 -10.26 -40.83
CA THR A 99 40.92 -11.38 -40.05
C THR A 99 42.29 -11.04 -39.41
N VAL A 100 42.72 -11.50 -38.23
CA VAL A 100 42.56 -12.78 -37.50
C VAL A 100 42.68 -12.58 -35.96
N SER A 101 42.02 -13.46 -35.19
CA SER A 101 42.21 -13.85 -33.76
C SER A 101 43.50 -13.45 -32.99
N SER A 102 43.37 -13.02 -31.71
CA SER A 102 43.86 -13.76 -30.52
C SER A 102 43.67 -13.01 -29.16
N THR A 103 43.53 -13.77 -28.07
CA THR A 103 43.55 -13.38 -26.64
C THR A 103 44.99 -13.27 -26.08
N PRO A 104 45.29 -12.89 -24.80
CA PRO A 104 44.50 -12.29 -23.68
C PRO A 104 45.22 -11.11 -22.91
N SER A 105 44.57 -10.60 -21.84
CA SER A 105 45.19 -10.09 -20.57
C SER A 105 45.79 -8.66 -20.48
N GLY A 106 45.48 -7.97 -19.36
CA GLY A 106 46.50 -7.22 -18.58
C GLY A 106 46.51 -5.67 -18.55
N SER A 107 46.32 -5.11 -17.34
CA SER A 107 46.99 -3.91 -16.74
C SER A 107 47.02 -2.51 -17.39
N ASP A 108 46.51 -1.55 -16.61
CA ASP A 108 47.11 -0.25 -16.19
C ASP A 108 47.47 0.92 -17.16
N SER A 109 46.92 2.08 -16.75
CA SER A 109 47.57 3.40 -16.60
C SER A 109 47.80 4.39 -17.76
N ALA A 110 47.51 5.67 -17.41
CA ALA A 110 48.07 6.93 -17.93
C ALA A 110 47.73 7.37 -19.37
N SER A 111 47.86 8.65 -19.76
CA SER A 111 47.70 9.95 -19.06
C SER A 111 47.78 11.09 -20.09
N ALA A 112 47.02 12.17 -19.88
CA ALA A 112 47.22 13.55 -20.39
C ALA A 112 47.37 13.82 -21.91
N THR A 113 46.76 14.92 -22.37
CA THR A 113 47.48 16.08 -22.95
C THR A 113 46.52 17.27 -23.09
N ALA A 114 46.84 18.41 -22.48
CA ALA A 114 46.26 19.70 -22.84
C ALA A 114 47.24 20.83 -22.50
N THR A 115 47.70 21.56 -23.52
CA THR A 115 48.61 22.71 -23.38
C THR A 115 48.09 23.90 -24.18
N SER A 116 47.92 25.05 -23.53
CA SER A 116 48.58 26.31 -23.92
C SER A 116 48.08 27.48 -23.06
N SER A 117 48.85 28.57 -23.08
CA SER A 117 48.85 29.62 -22.05
C SER A 117 48.52 31.01 -22.59
N LYS A 118 47.95 31.88 -21.75
CA LYS A 118 48.35 33.30 -21.59
C LYS A 118 47.72 33.96 -20.34
N LYS A 119 48.19 35.16 -20.01
CA LYS A 119 48.18 35.80 -18.68
C LYS A 119 47.61 37.23 -18.76
N SER A 120 47.39 37.88 -17.60
CA SER A 120 47.10 39.33 -17.39
C SER A 120 45.60 39.76 -17.52
N THR A 121 44.99 40.62 -16.67
CA THR A 121 45.41 41.32 -15.43
C THR A 121 44.25 42.01 -14.65
N ILE A 122 44.42 42.20 -13.32
CA ILE A 122 44.05 43.38 -12.46
C ILE A 122 42.60 43.61 -11.93
N SER A 123 42.54 43.83 -10.59
CA SER A 123 41.56 44.58 -9.73
C SER A 123 40.08 44.15 -9.67
N THR A 124 39.33 44.32 -8.57
CA THR A 124 39.58 44.92 -7.23
C THR A 124 38.59 44.34 -6.22
N ARG A 125 38.96 44.16 -4.93
CA ARG A 125 38.00 44.18 -3.79
C ARG A 125 38.60 44.90 -2.59
N LEU A 126 37.76 45.67 -1.91
CA LEU A 126 38.10 46.45 -0.71
C LEU A 126 38.11 45.57 0.56
N ALA A 127 38.89 45.99 1.55
CA ALA A 127 38.77 45.57 2.96
C ALA A 127 37.54 46.24 3.62
N SER A 128 37.07 46.00 4.84
CA SER A 128 37.48 45.21 6.04
C SER A 128 36.19 45.09 6.94
N PRO A 129 36.13 44.56 8.19
CA PRO A 129 37.20 44.43 9.19
C PRO A 129 37.36 43.07 9.90
N ALA A 130 38.47 42.97 10.61
CA ALA A 130 38.94 41.82 11.38
C ALA A 130 37.98 41.35 12.50
N ALA A 131 37.81 40.03 12.59
CA ALA A 131 37.56 39.36 13.87
C ALA A 131 38.91 39.16 14.60
N ALA A 132 38.90 39.31 15.93
CA ALA A 132 40.13 39.39 16.72
C ALA A 132 40.96 38.09 16.69
N ALA A 133 42.28 38.24 16.57
CA ALA A 133 43.22 37.15 16.77
C ALA A 133 43.24 36.74 18.26
N ALA A 134 42.48 35.70 18.61
CA ALA A 134 42.69 35.00 19.87
C ALA A 134 44.08 34.33 19.81
N THR A 135 44.98 34.76 20.69
CA THR A 135 46.30 34.17 20.84
C THR A 135 46.17 32.66 21.12
N PRO A 136 47.10 31.82 20.62
CA PRO A 136 47.13 30.42 21.03
C PRO A 136 47.43 30.40 22.53
N ARG A 137 46.41 30.11 23.34
CA ARG A 137 46.63 29.71 24.74
C ARG A 137 47.54 28.49 24.68
N ALA A 138 48.70 28.60 25.33
CA ALA A 138 49.61 27.47 25.49
C ALA A 138 48.80 26.27 25.99
N SER A 139 48.96 25.13 25.32
CA SER A 139 48.37 23.88 25.76
C SER A 139 48.78 23.65 27.21
N ALA A 140 47.85 23.84 28.14
CA ALA A 140 48.08 23.46 29.51
C ALA A 140 48.43 21.98 29.48
N LEU A 141 49.60 21.61 29.99
CA LEU A 141 49.93 20.20 30.22
C LEU A 141 48.74 19.62 30.98
N PRO A 142 48.09 18.56 30.47
CA PRO A 142 46.91 18.02 31.11
C PRO A 142 47.25 17.73 32.57
N THR A 143 46.39 18.14 33.50
CA THR A 143 46.58 17.83 34.92
C THR A 143 46.75 16.32 35.07
N PRO A 144 47.43 15.82 36.12
CA PRO A 144 47.55 14.39 36.34
C PRO A 144 46.19 13.66 36.27
N GLU A 145 45.10 14.27 36.76
CA GLU A 145 43.75 13.74 36.51
C GLU A 145 43.31 13.80 35.04
N ALA A 146 43.49 14.90 34.30
CA ALA A 146 43.09 14.96 32.89
C ALA A 146 43.91 14.00 32.00
N ALA A 147 45.20 13.83 32.30
CA ALA A 147 46.07 12.86 31.65
C ALA A 147 45.65 11.42 32.00
N ALA A 148 45.35 11.14 33.27
CA ALA A 148 44.82 9.86 33.70
C ALA A 148 43.45 9.56 33.09
N GLN A 149 42.54 10.53 33.02
CA GLN A 149 41.24 10.42 32.34
C GLN A 149 41.42 10.13 30.85
N THR A 150 42.42 10.73 30.19
CA THR A 150 42.73 10.45 28.76
C THR A 150 43.34 9.06 28.55
N ILE A 151 44.17 8.58 29.48
CA ILE A 151 44.71 7.22 29.46
C ILE A 151 43.62 6.19 29.78
N ILE A 152 42.74 6.49 30.73
CA ILE A 152 41.60 5.65 31.09
C ILE A 152 40.63 5.58 29.92
N SER A 153 40.23 6.70 29.29
CA SER A 153 39.29 6.70 28.16
C SER A 153 39.83 5.98 26.91
N PHE A 154 41.15 5.98 26.70
CA PHE A 154 41.81 5.17 25.66
C PHE A 154 41.62 3.65 25.87
N PHE A 155 41.48 3.18 27.12
CA PHE A 155 41.23 1.77 27.43
C PHE A 155 39.76 1.47 27.72
N VAL A 156 39.04 2.36 28.40
CA VAL A 156 37.67 2.18 28.89
C VAL A 156 36.91 3.49 28.75
N GLY A 157 36.00 3.57 27.78
CA GLY A 157 35.16 4.73 27.54
C GLY A 157 34.39 4.62 26.22
N ASP A 158 33.17 5.15 26.18
CA ASP A 158 32.38 5.22 24.96
C ASP A 158 32.97 6.23 23.97
N GLY A 159 32.73 5.99 22.68
CA GLY A 159 33.10 6.91 21.60
C GLY A 159 32.35 8.24 21.68
N THR A 160 32.91 9.27 21.05
CA THR A 160 32.32 10.62 20.95
C THR A 160 32.32 11.11 19.50
N ALA A 161 31.55 12.15 19.16
CA ALA A 161 31.55 12.71 17.80
C ALA A 161 32.96 13.12 17.29
N THR A 162 33.90 13.47 18.18
CA THR A 162 35.29 13.80 17.78
C THR A 162 36.20 12.57 17.67
N HIS A 163 35.93 11.54 18.48
CA HIS A 163 36.67 10.30 18.54
C HIS A 163 35.67 9.14 18.54
N PRO A 164 35.12 8.75 17.39
CA PRO A 164 33.92 7.91 17.34
C PRO A 164 34.16 6.49 17.84
N ASN A 165 35.40 5.97 17.78
CA ASN A 165 35.72 4.66 18.35
C ASN A 165 35.83 4.74 19.89
N ALA A 166 35.37 3.69 20.55
CA ALA A 166 35.52 3.51 21.99
C ALA A 166 36.96 3.21 22.42
N GLY A 167 37.19 3.21 23.74
CA GLY A 167 38.40 2.68 24.36
C GLY A 167 38.59 1.18 24.09
N ILE A 168 39.85 0.74 23.99
CA ILE A 168 40.21 -0.58 23.42
C ILE A 168 39.60 -1.77 24.19
N LEU A 169 39.48 -1.69 25.52
CA LEU A 169 39.01 -2.79 26.37
C LEU A 169 37.49 -2.79 26.53
N ALA A 170 36.89 -1.62 26.79
CA ALA A 170 35.45 -1.52 26.99
C ALA A 170 34.88 -0.15 26.58
N GLY A 171 33.69 -0.17 25.99
CA GLY A 171 32.95 1.01 25.58
C GLY A 171 32.25 0.80 24.23
N ASN A 172 31.12 1.47 24.06
CA ASN A 172 30.33 1.49 22.85
C ASN A 172 30.91 2.50 21.86
N GLY A 173 30.90 2.17 20.58
CA GLY A 173 31.20 3.13 19.54
C GLY A 173 30.12 4.22 19.45
N TYR A 174 30.50 5.38 18.95
CA TYR A 174 29.60 6.53 18.85
C TYR A 174 28.51 6.33 17.78
N THR A 175 27.25 6.49 18.18
CA THR A 175 26.07 6.60 17.31
C THR A 175 25.90 8.04 16.85
N TRP A 176 25.80 8.26 15.55
CA TRP A 176 25.59 9.59 14.96
C TRP A 176 24.11 9.96 14.89
N THR A 177 23.81 11.25 15.06
CA THR A 177 22.46 11.81 14.94
C THR A 177 22.45 13.02 14.00
N ALA A 178 21.26 13.56 13.70
CA ALA A 178 21.12 14.78 12.91
C ALA A 178 21.85 16.00 13.51
N ASP A 179 21.90 16.10 14.84
CA ASP A 179 22.53 17.23 15.55
C ASP A 179 24.06 17.14 15.55
N THR A 180 24.61 15.93 15.43
CA THR A 180 26.05 15.68 15.59
C THR A 180 26.77 15.33 14.30
N CYS A 181 26.05 14.84 13.28
CA CYS A 181 26.55 14.69 11.93
C CYS A 181 26.32 15.95 11.09
N ALA A 182 27.36 16.50 10.47
CA ALA A 182 27.21 17.68 9.62
C ALA A 182 26.30 17.40 8.39
N SER A 183 25.43 18.36 8.07
CA SER A 183 24.54 18.28 6.91
C SER A 183 25.29 17.94 5.61
N ASN A 184 24.70 17.09 4.76
CA ASN A 184 25.32 16.57 3.54
C ASN A 184 26.67 15.84 3.73
N THR A 185 26.95 15.33 4.94
CA THR A 185 28.11 14.47 5.21
C THR A 185 27.67 13.06 5.58
N SER A 186 28.41 12.04 5.14
CA SER A 186 28.20 10.65 5.56
C SER A 186 28.96 10.37 6.84
N CYS A 187 28.28 9.98 7.91
CA CYS A 187 28.90 9.78 9.23
C CYS A 187 28.93 8.29 9.59
N LYS A 188 30.13 7.70 9.61
CA LYS A 188 30.33 6.29 9.96
C LYS A 188 30.29 6.10 11.48
N GLY A 189 29.42 5.18 11.93
CA GLY A 189 29.33 4.75 13.32
C GLY A 189 30.65 4.23 13.89
N GLY A 190 30.87 4.51 15.17
CA GLY A 190 32.10 4.16 15.87
C GLY A 190 32.27 2.66 16.12
N ASN A 191 33.50 2.16 16.11
CA ASN A 191 33.76 0.78 16.54
C ASN A 191 33.87 0.70 18.07
N SER A 192 33.47 -0.42 18.66
CA SER A 192 33.56 -0.65 20.11
C SER A 192 34.95 -1.10 20.57
N GLY A 193 35.16 -1.16 21.89
CA GLY A 193 36.24 -1.93 22.50
C GLY A 193 36.00 -3.45 22.46
N VAL A 194 36.85 -4.23 23.12
CA VAL A 194 36.68 -5.68 23.30
C VAL A 194 35.27 -6.02 23.84
N PHE A 195 34.75 -5.22 24.78
CA PHE A 195 33.37 -5.24 25.23
C PHE A 195 32.63 -3.96 24.85
N GLY A 196 31.57 -4.06 24.06
CA GLY A 196 30.69 -2.94 23.72
C GLY A 196 30.01 -3.10 22.36
N ASN A 197 28.99 -2.29 22.10
CA ASN A 197 28.31 -2.28 20.81
C ASN A 197 29.00 -1.31 19.85
N GLY A 198 29.00 -1.61 18.55
CA GLY A 198 29.32 -0.62 17.54
C GLY A 198 28.22 0.45 17.48
N GLY A 199 28.60 1.69 17.24
CA GLY A 199 27.65 2.80 17.10
C GLY A 199 27.04 2.85 15.70
N ASP A 200 25.89 3.49 15.57
CA ASP A 200 25.14 3.59 14.32
C ASP A 200 25.69 4.71 13.41
N GLY A 201 25.60 4.47 12.09
CA GLY A 201 25.91 5.47 11.08
C GLY A 201 24.73 6.39 10.74
N PHE A 202 25.02 7.50 10.07
CA PHE A 202 24.02 8.50 9.66
C PHE A 202 24.31 8.99 8.23
N ASN A 203 23.28 9.42 7.48
CA ASN A 203 23.38 9.87 6.08
C ASN A 203 24.17 8.90 5.17
N GLY A 204 23.70 7.67 5.01
CA GLY A 204 24.36 6.61 4.24
C GLY A 204 25.68 6.10 4.85
N GLY A 205 26.03 6.55 6.06
CA GLY A 205 27.23 6.12 6.77
C GLY A 205 27.09 4.70 7.28
N ASN A 206 28.14 3.88 7.16
CA ASN A 206 28.11 2.51 7.69
C ASN A 206 28.02 2.51 9.21
N GLY A 207 27.40 1.49 9.79
CA GLY A 207 27.49 1.19 11.22
C GLY A 207 28.91 0.78 11.61
N GLY A 208 29.23 0.98 12.88
CA GLY A 208 30.50 0.56 13.47
C GLY A 208 30.48 -0.91 13.89
N SER A 209 31.64 -1.57 13.87
CA SER A 209 31.76 -2.96 14.30
C SER A 209 31.94 -3.07 15.81
N ALA A 210 31.38 -4.12 16.40
CA ALA A 210 31.74 -4.54 17.75
C ALA A 210 33.07 -5.31 17.76
N GLY A 211 33.74 -5.34 18.92
CA GLY A 211 35.02 -5.97 19.15
C GLY A 211 34.91 -7.48 19.32
N TRP A 212 34.95 -7.98 20.56
CA TRP A 212 34.79 -9.41 20.86
C TRP A 212 33.37 -9.73 21.34
N PHE A 213 32.78 -8.84 22.12
CA PHE A 213 31.45 -8.99 22.70
C PHE A 213 30.62 -7.73 22.46
N GLY A 214 29.44 -7.89 21.86
CA GLY A 214 28.48 -6.82 21.59
C GLY A 214 27.99 -6.81 20.15
N ASN A 215 26.96 -6.04 19.87
CA ASN A 215 26.30 -5.99 18.57
C ASN A 215 26.94 -4.94 17.65
N GLY A 216 26.96 -5.17 16.34
CA GLY A 216 27.32 -4.14 15.37
C GLY A 216 26.23 -3.07 15.27
N GLY A 217 26.63 -1.82 15.05
CA GLY A 217 25.70 -0.70 14.89
C GLY A 217 24.97 -0.74 13.55
N ALA A 218 23.81 -0.10 13.46
CA ALA A 218 23.06 0.03 12.22
C ALA A 218 23.76 0.95 11.20
N GLY A 219 23.56 0.69 9.92
CA GLY A 219 23.91 1.63 8.85
C GLY A 219 22.87 2.74 8.74
N GLY A 220 23.32 3.96 8.51
CA GLY A 220 22.45 5.11 8.34
C GLY A 220 21.66 5.05 7.04
N ALA A 221 20.39 5.48 7.08
CA ALA A 221 19.59 5.70 5.88
C ALA A 221 20.30 6.71 4.96
N GLY A 222 20.23 6.47 3.64
CA GLY A 222 20.86 7.29 2.64
C GLY A 222 20.28 8.70 2.55
N LEU A 223 21.06 9.64 2.03
CA LEU A 223 20.65 11.02 1.77
C LEU A 223 21.01 11.37 0.33
N VAL A 224 20.09 11.99 -0.44
CA VAL A 224 20.22 12.22 -1.89
C VAL A 224 21.57 12.87 -2.29
N THR A 225 22.05 13.81 -1.47
CA THR A 225 23.29 14.57 -1.68
C THR A 225 24.57 13.81 -1.30
N VAL A 226 24.45 12.60 -0.73
CA VAL A 226 25.55 11.85 -0.11
C VAL A 226 25.60 10.42 -0.65
N ASN A 227 26.76 9.99 -1.15
CA ASN A 227 26.98 8.64 -1.70
C ASN A 227 25.94 8.20 -2.77
N GLY A 228 25.34 9.15 -3.50
CA GLY A 228 24.27 8.87 -4.47
C GLY A 228 22.94 8.43 -3.83
N GLY A 229 22.70 8.74 -2.55
CA GLY A 229 21.53 8.27 -1.82
C GLY A 229 21.65 6.87 -1.24
N ASN A 230 22.76 6.16 -1.41
CA ASN A 230 22.90 4.78 -0.95
C ASN A 230 22.83 4.65 0.57
N GLY A 231 22.18 3.59 1.05
CA GLY A 231 22.13 3.24 2.47
C GLY A 231 23.45 2.69 3.00
N GLY A 232 23.78 3.01 4.25
CA GLY A 232 24.99 2.52 4.91
C GLY A 232 24.91 1.03 5.25
N ASN A 233 26.01 0.29 5.18
CA ASN A 233 26.03 -1.10 5.62
C ASN A 233 26.01 -1.18 7.15
N GLY A 234 25.36 -2.20 7.70
CA GLY A 234 25.41 -2.53 9.12
C GLY A 234 26.79 -2.99 9.56
N GLY A 235 27.15 -2.65 10.79
CA GLY A 235 28.39 -3.03 11.43
C GLY A 235 28.45 -4.51 11.79
N ARG A 236 29.67 -5.07 11.91
CA ARG A 236 29.84 -6.48 12.29
C ARG A 236 29.56 -6.69 13.78
N GLY A 237 28.90 -7.78 14.13
CA GLY A 237 28.79 -8.26 15.51
C GLY A 237 30.12 -8.73 16.09
N GLY A 238 30.22 -8.76 17.41
CA GLY A 238 31.43 -9.10 18.15
C GLY A 238 31.97 -10.48 17.79
N LEU A 239 33.30 -10.61 17.73
CA LEU A 239 33.98 -11.81 17.26
C LEU A 239 33.54 -13.09 17.99
N ILE A 240 33.27 -13.04 19.30
CA ILE A 240 32.86 -14.19 20.11
C ILE A 240 31.32 -14.27 20.18
N THR A 241 30.67 -13.18 20.61
CA THR A 241 29.22 -13.10 20.71
C THR A 241 28.73 -11.72 20.32
N GLY A 242 27.82 -11.67 19.36
CA GLY A 242 27.20 -10.42 18.92
C GLY A 242 26.42 -10.56 17.63
N ASN A 243 25.27 -9.90 17.56
CA ASN A 243 24.50 -9.77 16.33
C ASN A 243 25.14 -8.73 15.40
N GLY A 244 25.03 -8.93 14.09
CA GLY A 244 25.34 -7.89 13.12
C GLY A 244 24.28 -6.79 13.11
N GLY A 245 24.69 -5.55 12.81
CA GLY A 245 23.77 -4.42 12.68
C GLY A 245 22.97 -4.47 11.37
N ALA A 246 21.81 -3.83 11.35
CA ALA A 246 21.00 -3.71 10.13
C ALA A 246 21.65 -2.76 9.12
N GLY A 247 21.41 -2.98 7.83
CA GLY A 247 21.74 -2.02 6.77
C GLY A 247 20.71 -0.89 6.70
N GLY A 248 21.15 0.32 6.37
CA GLY A 248 20.29 1.47 6.16
C GLY A 248 19.57 1.41 4.81
N ALA A 249 18.38 2.00 4.72
CA ALA A 249 17.64 2.12 3.47
C ALA A 249 18.31 3.11 2.49
N GLY A 250 18.10 2.91 1.19
CA GLY A 250 18.44 3.89 0.15
C GLY A 250 17.44 5.06 0.11
N ALA A 251 17.91 6.23 -0.31
CA ALA A 251 17.08 7.41 -0.54
C ALA A 251 16.37 7.38 -1.90
N THR A 252 15.25 8.09 -2.00
CA THR A 252 14.61 8.43 -3.28
C THR A 252 15.52 9.33 -4.11
N THR A 253 15.93 8.91 -5.30
CA THR A 253 16.80 9.69 -6.21
C THR A 253 16.36 9.52 -7.66
N ALA A 254 16.87 10.37 -8.56
CA ALA A 254 16.64 10.17 -10.00
C ALA A 254 17.19 8.82 -10.49
N SER A 255 18.36 8.40 -10.01
CA SER A 255 19.08 7.20 -10.45
C SER A 255 18.80 5.94 -9.65
N ALA A 256 17.78 5.97 -8.77
CA ALA A 256 17.67 5.10 -7.61
C ALA A 256 18.93 5.04 -6.72
N SER A 257 18.83 4.30 -5.61
CA SER A 257 19.95 4.04 -4.71
C SER A 257 19.82 2.66 -4.06
N THR A 258 20.92 2.02 -3.72
CA THR A 258 20.92 0.67 -3.14
C THR A 258 20.78 0.72 -1.62
N GLY A 259 20.04 -0.24 -1.07
CA GLY A 259 20.03 -0.50 0.36
C GLY A 259 21.37 -1.03 0.86
N GLY A 260 21.75 -0.63 2.08
CA GLY A 260 22.96 -1.11 2.74
C GLY A 260 22.86 -2.59 3.12
N ARG A 261 23.97 -3.31 3.11
CA ARG A 261 23.99 -4.73 3.54
C ARG A 261 23.89 -4.83 5.06
N GLY A 262 23.26 -5.89 5.56
CA GLY A 262 23.31 -6.25 6.96
C GLY A 262 24.70 -6.74 7.37
N GLY A 263 25.10 -6.43 8.60
CA GLY A 263 26.35 -6.89 9.19
C GLY A 263 26.32 -8.38 9.51
N SER A 264 27.47 -9.06 9.42
CA SER A 264 27.60 -10.45 9.86
C SER A 264 27.86 -10.56 11.36
N ALA A 265 27.50 -11.70 11.94
CA ALA A 265 27.88 -12.06 13.31
C ALA A 265 29.33 -12.59 13.40
N GLY A 266 29.77 -12.88 14.63
CA GLY A 266 31.04 -13.53 14.93
C GLY A 266 30.93 -15.06 15.00
N LEU A 267 31.39 -15.64 16.11
CA LEU A 267 31.24 -17.07 16.40
C LEU A 267 29.81 -17.43 16.83
N THR A 268 29.13 -16.53 17.54
CA THR A 268 27.72 -16.67 17.94
C THR A 268 26.95 -15.36 17.76
N GLY A 269 25.68 -15.45 17.37
CA GLY A 269 24.80 -14.30 17.12
C GLY A 269 24.18 -14.31 15.73
N ASN A 270 23.14 -13.50 15.52
CA ASN A 270 22.40 -13.44 14.26
C ASN A 270 23.01 -12.39 13.31
N GLY A 271 22.91 -12.63 12.00
CA GLY A 271 23.21 -11.61 11.00
C GLY A 271 22.16 -10.49 11.03
N GLY A 272 22.58 -9.26 10.73
CA GLY A 272 21.67 -8.13 10.60
C GLY A 272 20.89 -8.17 9.28
N ALA A 273 19.70 -7.57 9.25
CA ALA A 273 18.91 -7.44 8.02
C ALA A 273 19.57 -6.48 7.02
N GLY A 274 19.34 -6.69 5.73
CA GLY A 274 19.64 -5.71 4.68
C GLY A 274 18.65 -4.55 4.67
N GLY A 275 19.11 -3.35 4.33
CA GLY A 275 18.24 -2.18 4.14
C GLY A 275 17.50 -2.22 2.80
N ALA A 276 16.35 -1.57 2.72
CA ALA A 276 15.57 -1.47 1.48
C ALA A 276 16.29 -0.61 0.41
N GLY A 277 16.06 -0.91 -0.87
CA GLY A 277 16.46 -0.06 -1.98
C GLY A 277 15.65 1.25 -2.01
N GLY A 278 16.27 2.32 -2.51
CA GLY A 278 15.63 3.62 -2.69
C GLY A 278 14.84 3.73 -4.00
N THR A 279 13.82 4.59 -4.00
CA THR A 279 12.94 4.85 -5.15
C THR A 279 13.66 5.59 -6.28
N SER A 280 13.49 5.14 -7.53
CA SER A 280 13.81 5.90 -8.74
C SER A 280 12.70 6.88 -9.10
N THR A 281 13.09 8.10 -9.48
CA THR A 281 12.19 9.12 -10.06
C THR A 281 12.59 9.52 -11.49
N GLY A 282 13.49 8.80 -12.15
CA GLY A 282 14.06 9.21 -13.44
C GLY A 282 14.70 8.10 -14.27
N ASP A 283 15.46 7.20 -13.66
CA ASP A 283 16.15 6.10 -14.33
C ASP A 283 15.29 4.84 -14.40
N TYR A 284 15.51 4.04 -15.45
CA TYR A 284 14.70 2.87 -15.83
C TYR A 284 14.56 1.75 -14.77
N GLN A 285 15.25 1.81 -13.62
CA GLN A 285 15.18 0.80 -12.57
C GLN A 285 15.13 1.40 -11.16
N GLY A 286 14.36 0.77 -10.28
CA GLY A 286 14.36 1.05 -8.84
C GLY A 286 15.59 0.49 -8.11
N GLY A 287 15.81 0.95 -6.88
CA GLY A 287 17.02 0.64 -6.11
C GLY A 287 17.07 -0.81 -5.65
N THR A 288 18.24 -1.45 -5.70
CA THR A 288 18.35 -2.84 -5.23
C THR A 288 18.38 -2.93 -3.70
N GLY A 289 17.71 -3.94 -3.16
CA GLY A 289 17.72 -4.24 -1.74
C GLY A 289 19.07 -4.73 -1.24
N GLY A 290 19.42 -4.36 -0.02
CA GLY A 290 20.66 -4.78 0.63
C GLY A 290 20.65 -6.28 0.97
N ARG A 291 21.80 -6.95 0.84
CA ARG A 291 21.91 -8.35 1.28
C ARG A 291 21.82 -8.46 2.80
N GLY A 292 21.13 -9.46 3.31
CA GLY A 292 21.19 -9.85 4.72
C GLY A 292 22.58 -10.35 5.14
N GLY A 293 22.93 -10.12 6.41
CA GLY A 293 24.20 -10.54 7.00
C GLY A 293 24.23 -12.02 7.38
N THR A 294 25.41 -12.64 7.41
CA THR A 294 25.53 -14.05 7.79
C THR A 294 25.43 -14.27 9.30
N GLY A 295 24.77 -15.36 9.69
CA GLY A 295 24.72 -15.82 11.08
C GLY A 295 26.06 -16.30 11.63
N GLY A 296 26.12 -16.44 12.96
CA GLY A 296 27.34 -16.80 13.69
C GLY A 296 27.85 -18.20 13.35
N LEU A 297 29.17 -18.37 13.34
CA LEU A 297 29.85 -19.60 12.88
C LEU A 297 29.31 -20.90 13.52
N TYR A 298 29.01 -20.87 14.82
CA TYR A 298 28.54 -22.02 15.60
C TYR A 298 27.04 -21.98 15.92
N VAL A 299 26.46 -20.80 16.19
CA VAL A 299 25.04 -20.64 16.47
C VAL A 299 24.60 -19.26 15.99
N GLY A 300 23.55 -19.21 15.18
CA GLY A 300 22.97 -17.94 14.74
C GLY A 300 22.25 -18.03 13.40
N ASN A 301 21.19 -17.24 13.29
CA ASN A 301 20.40 -17.12 12.07
C ASN A 301 21.04 -16.14 11.09
N GLY A 302 20.80 -16.34 9.80
CA GLY A 302 21.07 -15.30 8.81
C GLY A 302 20.08 -14.14 8.94
N GLY A 303 20.50 -12.93 8.59
CA GLY A 303 19.59 -11.79 8.49
C GLY A 303 18.82 -11.81 7.17
N ALA A 304 17.60 -11.30 7.16
CA ALA A 304 16.80 -11.17 5.92
C ALA A 304 17.43 -10.18 4.93
N GLY A 305 17.18 -10.37 3.64
CA GLY A 305 17.46 -9.37 2.61
C GLY A 305 16.49 -8.18 2.69
N GLY A 306 16.95 -6.99 2.31
CA GLY A 306 16.10 -5.82 2.19
C GLY A 306 15.26 -5.84 0.91
N ALA A 307 14.09 -5.21 0.92
CA ALA A 307 13.23 -5.09 -0.25
C ALA A 307 13.86 -4.24 -1.38
N GLY A 308 13.44 -4.47 -2.62
CA GLY A 308 13.73 -3.61 -3.76
C GLY A 308 12.91 -2.32 -3.74
N GLY A 309 13.52 -1.21 -4.16
CA GLY A 309 12.91 0.11 -4.20
C GLY A 309 12.06 0.37 -5.45
N ASN A 310 11.23 1.39 -5.38
CA ASN A 310 10.24 1.76 -6.40
C ASN A 310 10.88 2.34 -7.66
N ALA A 311 10.12 2.41 -8.77
CA ALA A 311 10.45 3.17 -9.95
C ALA A 311 9.19 3.88 -10.47
N ILE A 312 9.12 5.21 -10.31
CA ILE A 312 7.86 5.96 -10.43
C ILE A 312 7.32 6.02 -11.88
N LEU A 313 8.21 6.17 -12.87
CA LEU A 313 7.78 6.51 -14.24
C LEU A 313 7.27 5.29 -15.01
N ASN A 314 6.47 5.55 -16.04
CA ASN A 314 5.97 4.54 -16.96
C ASN A 314 7.12 3.92 -17.78
N GLY A 315 7.11 2.59 -17.92
CA GLY A 315 8.13 1.80 -18.59
C GLY A 315 9.35 1.44 -17.72
N GLN A 316 9.31 1.70 -16.40
CA GLN A 316 10.42 1.40 -15.48
C GLN A 316 10.22 0.07 -14.71
N THR A 317 11.33 -0.60 -14.37
CA THR A 317 11.33 -1.83 -13.56
C THR A 317 11.59 -1.53 -12.08
N GLY A 318 10.89 -2.18 -11.17
CA GLY A 318 11.18 -2.07 -9.74
C GLY A 318 12.54 -2.69 -9.40
N GLY A 319 13.12 -2.27 -8.28
CA GLY A 319 14.41 -2.77 -7.83
C GLY A 319 14.36 -4.25 -7.46
N THR A 320 15.48 -4.97 -7.61
CA THR A 320 15.52 -6.37 -7.15
C THR A 320 15.65 -6.44 -5.63
N GLY A 321 14.95 -7.38 -5.00
CA GLY A 321 15.12 -7.70 -3.60
C GLY A 321 16.52 -8.22 -3.28
N GLY A 322 17.03 -7.88 -2.09
CA GLY A 322 18.31 -8.34 -1.60
C GLY A 322 18.26 -9.84 -1.24
N ASN A 323 19.33 -10.58 -1.48
CA ASN A 323 19.37 -11.98 -1.03
C ASN A 323 19.46 -12.06 0.50
N GLY A 324 18.93 -13.15 1.05
CA GLY A 324 19.10 -13.51 2.45
C GLY A 324 20.54 -13.78 2.86
N GLY A 325 20.76 -13.69 4.18
CA GLY A 325 22.01 -14.07 4.83
C GLY A 325 22.10 -15.58 5.05
N ASP A 326 23.25 -16.17 4.76
CA ASP A 326 23.49 -17.59 5.08
C ASP A 326 23.67 -17.80 6.60
N THR A 327 23.43 -19.02 7.08
CA THR A 327 23.85 -19.43 8.44
C THR A 327 25.37 -19.67 8.52
N GLY A 328 25.89 -19.81 9.74
CA GLY A 328 27.31 -20.16 9.95
C GLY A 328 27.70 -21.52 9.34
N LEU A 329 28.91 -21.59 8.76
CA LEU A 329 29.41 -22.75 8.00
C LEU A 329 29.33 -24.09 8.75
N VAL A 330 29.49 -24.08 10.08
CA VAL A 330 29.56 -25.25 10.96
C VAL A 330 28.54 -25.15 12.11
N SER A 331 27.40 -24.47 11.88
CA SER A 331 26.46 -24.19 12.97
C SER A 331 25.83 -25.46 13.56
N PHE A 332 25.60 -25.49 14.87
CA PHE A 332 24.84 -26.57 15.51
C PHE A 332 23.34 -26.42 15.23
N TRP A 333 22.87 -25.18 15.14
CA TRP A 333 21.50 -24.81 14.80
C TRP A 333 21.48 -23.42 14.15
N GLY A 334 20.63 -23.22 13.14
CA GLY A 334 20.31 -21.91 12.60
C GLY A 334 19.31 -21.95 11.45
N ILE A 335 18.57 -20.87 11.28
CA ILE A 335 17.70 -20.59 10.13
C ILE A 335 18.38 -19.52 9.29
N ALA A 336 18.54 -19.76 7.98
CA ALA A 336 19.08 -18.73 7.10
C ALA A 336 18.02 -17.64 6.85
N GLY A 337 18.48 -16.42 6.60
CA GLY A 337 17.56 -15.30 6.41
C GLY A 337 16.85 -15.38 5.05
N ASP A 338 15.64 -14.86 5.00
CA ASP A 338 14.82 -14.85 3.80
C ASP A 338 15.32 -13.82 2.77
N GLY A 339 14.95 -14.01 1.51
CA GLY A 339 15.15 -13.02 0.47
C GLY A 339 14.20 -11.83 0.65
N GLY A 340 14.69 -10.63 0.39
CA GLY A 340 13.84 -9.43 0.36
C GLY A 340 12.90 -9.44 -0.84
N GLU A 341 11.75 -8.80 -0.70
CA GLU A 341 10.76 -8.63 -1.77
C GLU A 341 11.33 -7.81 -2.95
N GLY A 342 10.84 -8.07 -4.16
CA GLY A 342 11.10 -7.22 -5.31
C GLY A 342 10.30 -5.92 -5.26
N GLY A 343 10.77 -4.89 -5.97
CA GLY A 343 10.03 -3.65 -6.13
C GLY A 343 8.80 -3.85 -7.03
N GLY A 344 7.56 -3.66 -6.56
CA GLY A 344 6.43 -3.58 -7.49
C GLY A 344 5.15 -2.90 -7.00
N ALA A 345 4.22 -2.62 -7.92
CA ALA A 345 3.08 -1.73 -7.77
C ALA A 345 1.82 -2.41 -7.22
N SER A 346 1.65 -2.37 -5.91
CA SER A 346 0.44 -2.87 -5.26
C SER A 346 -0.79 -2.00 -5.55
N SER A 347 -1.88 -2.68 -5.90
CA SER A 347 -3.26 -2.18 -5.83
C SER A 347 -4.11 -3.29 -5.20
N GLY A 348 -3.95 -3.44 -3.89
CA GLY A 348 -4.53 -4.49 -3.05
C GLY A 348 -3.69 -4.66 -1.77
N ASP A 349 -4.34 -4.98 -0.65
CA ASP A 349 -3.72 -4.98 0.68
C ASP A 349 -2.74 -6.17 0.88
N GLY A 350 -1.48 -6.00 0.48
CA GLY A 350 -0.42 -6.99 0.74
C GLY A 350 0.99 -6.53 0.35
N GLY A 351 1.93 -6.64 1.30
CA GLY A 351 3.38 -6.54 1.05
C GLY A 351 3.96 -5.13 0.92
N ALA A 352 5.20 -4.95 1.36
CA ALA A 352 5.93 -3.68 1.25
C ALA A 352 6.82 -3.65 -0.02
N GLY A 353 6.25 -4.11 -1.14
CA GLY A 353 6.87 -4.10 -2.45
C GLY A 353 6.94 -2.69 -3.07
N GLY A 354 8.05 -2.40 -3.76
CA GLY A 354 8.37 -1.07 -4.28
C GLY A 354 7.86 -0.74 -5.71
N LYS A 355 6.73 -0.04 -5.79
CA LYS A 355 5.94 0.34 -6.98
C LYS A 355 6.68 0.62 -8.32
N ALA A 356 6.32 -0.07 -9.42
CA ALA A 356 6.86 0.14 -10.78
C ALA A 356 5.99 -0.46 -11.93
N THR A 357 6.31 -0.16 -13.20
CA THR A 357 5.59 -0.69 -14.40
C THR A 357 5.89 -2.16 -14.65
N PHE A 358 7.15 -2.56 -14.47
CA PHE A 358 7.58 -3.95 -14.45
C PHE A 358 8.00 -4.29 -13.03
N GLY A 359 7.52 -5.40 -12.50
CA GLY A 359 7.91 -5.87 -11.19
C GLY A 359 9.39 -6.25 -11.12
N GLY A 360 10.07 -5.75 -10.10
CA GLY A 360 11.41 -6.16 -9.71
C GLY A 360 11.42 -7.59 -9.18
N ARG A 361 12.51 -8.32 -9.43
CA ARG A 361 12.63 -9.71 -8.98
C ARG A 361 12.84 -9.81 -7.47
N GLY A 362 12.20 -10.78 -6.82
CA GLY A 362 12.46 -11.16 -5.44
C GLY A 362 13.89 -11.68 -5.21
N GLY A 363 14.45 -11.38 -4.03
CA GLY A 363 15.75 -11.87 -3.59
C GLY A 363 15.70 -13.36 -3.24
N ASN A 364 16.80 -14.10 -3.42
CA ASN A 364 16.83 -15.52 -3.04
C ASN A 364 17.08 -15.65 -1.52
N GLY A 365 16.51 -16.70 -0.92
CA GLY A 365 16.76 -17.06 0.47
C GLY A 365 18.22 -17.47 0.72
N GLY A 366 18.67 -17.23 1.95
CA GLY A 366 20.01 -17.63 2.41
C GLY A 366 20.12 -19.15 2.61
N ASN A 367 21.34 -19.68 2.60
CA ASN A 367 21.59 -21.12 2.70
C ASN A 367 21.96 -21.56 4.11
N GLY A 368 21.59 -22.81 4.42
CA GLY A 368 22.12 -23.58 5.52
C GLY A 368 23.63 -23.85 5.37
N GLY A 369 24.36 -23.81 6.48
CA GLY A 369 25.80 -24.05 6.51
C GLY A 369 26.17 -25.45 6.04
N LEU A 370 27.20 -25.56 5.19
CA LEU A 370 27.59 -26.81 4.53
C LEU A 370 27.92 -27.95 5.51
N PHE A 371 28.41 -27.64 6.70
CA PHE A 371 28.72 -28.61 7.76
C PHE A 371 27.81 -28.45 8.98
N SER A 372 26.71 -27.72 8.85
CA SER A 372 25.74 -27.54 9.93
C SER A 372 25.05 -28.87 10.28
N LEU A 373 24.83 -29.10 11.57
CA LEU A 373 24.10 -30.27 12.06
C LEU A 373 22.60 -30.15 11.79
N PHE A 374 22.04 -28.97 12.07
CA PHE A 374 20.65 -28.59 11.78
C PHE A 374 20.63 -27.18 11.17
N ALA A 375 20.40 -27.08 9.86
CA ALA A 375 20.20 -25.78 9.22
C ALA A 375 19.02 -25.77 8.26
N PHE A 376 18.23 -24.72 8.36
CA PHE A 376 17.09 -24.44 7.50
C PHE A 376 17.48 -23.38 6.48
N GLY A 377 17.15 -23.59 5.21
CA GLY A 377 17.23 -22.53 4.20
C GLY A 377 16.20 -21.45 4.49
N GLY A 378 16.52 -20.19 4.18
CA GLY A 378 15.55 -19.10 4.24
C GLY A 378 14.69 -19.09 2.98
N ASP A 379 13.54 -18.45 3.05
CA ASP A 379 12.58 -18.44 1.95
C ASP A 379 13.00 -17.44 0.85
N GLY A 380 12.51 -17.64 -0.37
CA GLY A 380 12.66 -16.69 -1.46
C GLY A 380 11.71 -15.50 -1.27
N GLY A 381 12.20 -14.28 -1.46
CA GLY A 381 11.36 -13.09 -1.43
C GLY A 381 10.36 -13.07 -2.59
N ALA A 382 9.18 -12.48 -2.38
CA ALA A 382 8.20 -12.29 -3.42
C ALA A 382 8.77 -11.43 -4.57
N GLY A 383 8.34 -11.69 -5.80
CA GLY A 383 8.49 -10.75 -6.90
C GLY A 383 7.59 -9.54 -6.68
N GLY A 384 8.04 -8.36 -7.12
CA GLY A 384 7.21 -7.15 -7.07
C GLY A 384 6.09 -7.21 -8.10
N ASP A 385 4.95 -6.61 -7.79
CA ASP A 385 3.82 -6.45 -8.72
C ASP A 385 4.10 -5.46 -9.86
N SER A 386 3.31 -5.54 -10.94
CA SER A 386 3.01 -4.42 -11.84
C SER A 386 1.57 -3.94 -11.60
N PRO A 387 1.15 -2.75 -12.11
CA PRO A 387 -0.18 -2.21 -11.84
C PRO A 387 -1.28 -3.19 -12.26
N ALA A 388 -2.34 -3.37 -11.47
CA ALA A 388 -3.35 -4.41 -11.74
C ALA A 388 -4.07 -4.26 -13.09
N LYS A 389 -4.06 -3.06 -13.69
CA LYS A 389 -4.44 -2.81 -15.08
C LYS A 389 -3.21 -2.41 -15.88
N GLY A 390 -2.89 -3.14 -16.95
CA GLY A 390 -1.72 -2.84 -17.79
C GLY A 390 -1.95 -1.63 -18.70
N VAL A 391 -1.05 -0.66 -18.68
CA VAL A 391 -0.99 0.44 -19.67
C VAL A 391 -0.49 -0.06 -21.02
N THR A 392 0.25 -1.16 -21.05
CA THR A 392 0.58 -1.90 -22.28
C THR A 392 0.43 -3.40 -22.08
N ALA A 393 0.24 -4.15 -23.17
CA ALA A 393 0.26 -5.62 -23.14
C ALA A 393 1.65 -6.24 -22.89
N THR A 394 2.68 -5.42 -22.58
CA THR A 394 4.03 -5.87 -22.22
C THR A 394 4.36 -5.71 -20.75
N ASP A 395 3.56 -4.96 -19.98
CA ASP A 395 3.75 -4.78 -18.55
C ASP A 395 3.74 -6.17 -17.85
N HIS A 396 4.56 -6.36 -16.81
CA HIS A 396 4.79 -7.69 -16.26
C HIS A 396 5.21 -7.68 -14.80
N GLY A 397 4.72 -8.66 -14.05
CA GLY A 397 5.11 -8.89 -12.66
C GLY A 397 6.54 -9.40 -12.54
N GLY A 398 7.15 -9.17 -11.38
CA GLY A 398 8.49 -9.65 -11.07
C GLY A 398 8.48 -11.12 -10.70
N ASN A 399 9.52 -11.85 -11.08
CA ASN A 399 9.63 -13.25 -10.68
C ASN A 399 10.01 -13.37 -9.19
N GLY A 400 9.53 -14.43 -8.55
CA GLY A 400 9.91 -14.78 -7.18
C GLY A 400 11.39 -15.13 -7.03
N GLY A 401 11.89 -14.93 -5.82
CA GLY A 401 13.19 -15.44 -5.38
C GLY A 401 13.18 -16.95 -5.18
N ASN A 402 14.31 -17.64 -5.38
CA ASN A 402 14.37 -19.06 -5.03
C ASN A 402 14.61 -19.24 -3.52
N GLY A 403 14.03 -20.29 -2.95
CA GLY A 403 14.30 -20.72 -1.60
C GLY A 403 15.74 -21.19 -1.41
N GLY A 404 16.26 -20.93 -0.22
CA GLY A 404 17.61 -21.28 0.20
C GLY A 404 17.75 -22.78 0.47
N ARG A 405 18.97 -23.32 0.32
CA ARG A 405 19.23 -24.74 0.59
C ARG A 405 19.26 -25.02 2.09
N GLY A 406 18.75 -26.18 2.51
CA GLY A 406 18.94 -26.68 3.87
C GLY A 406 20.33 -27.25 4.14
N GLY A 407 20.57 -27.65 5.38
CA GLY A 407 21.83 -28.25 5.84
C GLY A 407 22.16 -29.59 5.18
N LEU A 408 23.43 -29.97 5.25
CA LEU A 408 23.92 -31.26 4.72
C LEU A 408 23.51 -32.45 5.59
N TRP A 409 23.42 -32.27 6.92
CA TRP A 409 23.12 -33.33 7.88
C TRP A 409 21.65 -33.41 8.25
N ALA A 410 21.00 -32.30 8.62
CA ALA A 410 19.56 -32.20 8.80
C ALA A 410 19.02 -30.77 8.61
N GLY A 411 17.72 -30.67 8.35
CA GLY A 411 16.97 -29.41 8.17
C GLY A 411 16.13 -29.41 6.88
N SER A 412 15.43 -28.32 6.56
CA SER A 412 14.69 -28.18 5.29
C SER A 412 15.31 -27.13 4.38
N GLY A 413 15.01 -27.20 3.08
CA GLY A 413 15.09 -26.01 2.23
C GLY A 413 14.02 -24.99 2.62
N GLY A 414 14.26 -23.73 2.30
CA GLY A 414 13.22 -22.69 2.36
C GLY A 414 12.35 -22.72 1.11
N ASP A 415 11.18 -22.10 1.18
CA ASP A 415 10.19 -22.08 0.10
C ASP A 415 10.58 -21.07 -1.00
N GLY A 416 10.04 -21.25 -2.19
CA GLY A 416 10.18 -20.30 -3.29
C GLY A 416 9.23 -19.11 -3.12
N GLY A 417 9.71 -17.90 -3.38
CA GLY A 417 8.87 -16.70 -3.33
C GLY A 417 7.81 -16.70 -4.43
N VAL A 418 6.65 -16.10 -4.15
CA VAL A 418 5.60 -15.92 -5.15
C VAL A 418 6.04 -14.96 -6.26
N GLY A 419 5.54 -15.15 -7.47
CA GLY A 419 5.65 -14.16 -8.55
C GLY A 419 4.63 -13.02 -8.37
N GLY A 420 5.02 -11.81 -8.74
CA GLY A 420 4.18 -10.61 -8.60
C GLY A 420 3.03 -10.56 -9.62
N VAL A 421 1.99 -9.81 -9.27
CA VAL A 421 0.87 -9.46 -10.16
C VAL A 421 1.40 -8.83 -11.44
N GLY A 422 0.75 -9.10 -12.58
CA GLY A 422 1.30 -8.94 -13.92
C GLY A 422 1.91 -10.21 -14.51
N GLY A 423 1.71 -11.37 -13.88
CA GLY A 423 2.13 -12.66 -14.43
C GLY A 423 3.56 -13.09 -14.13
N GLY A 424 4.22 -12.55 -13.10
CA GLY A 424 5.58 -12.97 -12.74
C GLY A 424 5.66 -14.45 -12.36
N ASP A 425 6.74 -15.15 -12.72
CA ASP A 425 6.89 -16.57 -12.37
C ASP A 425 7.22 -16.78 -10.88
N GLY A 426 6.70 -17.86 -10.30
CA GLY A 426 7.06 -18.30 -8.96
C GLY A 426 8.50 -18.82 -8.84
N GLY A 427 9.15 -18.56 -7.71
CA GLY A 427 10.49 -19.03 -7.40
C GLY A 427 10.54 -20.52 -7.07
N ASN A 428 11.68 -21.18 -7.29
CA ASN A 428 11.82 -22.60 -6.95
C ASN A 428 12.14 -22.78 -5.46
N GLY A 429 11.58 -23.81 -4.85
CA GLY A 429 11.87 -24.22 -3.48
C GLY A 429 13.29 -24.76 -3.31
N GLY A 430 13.83 -24.54 -2.13
CA GLY A 430 15.16 -24.93 -1.71
C GLY A 430 15.29 -26.45 -1.55
N SER A 431 16.42 -27.02 -1.96
CA SER A 431 16.74 -28.44 -1.75
C SER A 431 17.65 -28.66 -0.54
N VAL A 432 17.58 -29.83 0.07
CA VAL A 432 18.52 -30.28 1.12
C VAL A 432 19.62 -31.17 0.55
N GLY A 433 20.59 -31.56 1.38
CA GLY A 433 21.59 -32.57 1.01
C GLY A 433 20.94 -33.94 0.74
N LEU A 434 21.26 -34.56 -0.40
CA LEU A 434 20.69 -35.86 -0.83
C LEU A 434 20.78 -36.96 0.24
N LEU A 435 21.88 -37.00 0.98
CA LEU A 435 22.19 -37.98 2.03
C LEU A 435 22.02 -37.43 3.46
N SER A 436 21.37 -36.27 3.62
CA SER A 436 20.95 -35.74 4.93
C SER A 436 20.16 -36.80 5.68
N MET A 437 20.34 -36.94 7.00
CA MET A 437 19.60 -37.92 7.80
C MET A 437 18.09 -37.61 7.84
N PHE A 438 17.74 -36.32 7.92
CA PHE A 438 16.36 -35.83 7.96
C PHE A 438 16.25 -34.51 7.19
N GLY A 439 15.39 -34.42 6.17
CA GLY A 439 15.14 -33.13 5.54
C GLY A 439 14.10 -33.08 4.44
N ALA A 440 13.27 -32.03 4.49
CA ALA A 440 12.29 -31.71 3.46
C ALA A 440 12.85 -30.70 2.46
N GLY A 441 12.54 -30.84 1.17
CA GLY A 441 12.67 -29.71 0.25
C GLY A 441 11.57 -28.68 0.53
N GLY A 442 11.87 -27.40 0.33
CA GLY A 442 10.87 -26.33 0.42
C GLY A 442 9.93 -26.36 -0.79
N ASP A 443 8.74 -25.80 -0.62
CA ASP A 443 7.71 -25.72 -1.65
C ASP A 443 8.10 -24.67 -2.72
N GLY A 444 7.58 -24.81 -3.94
CA GLY A 444 7.73 -23.82 -4.99
C GLY A 444 6.72 -22.68 -4.83
N GLY A 445 7.13 -21.46 -5.14
CA GLY A 445 6.26 -20.29 -5.10
C GLY A 445 5.19 -20.32 -6.19
N ALA A 446 4.02 -19.76 -5.90
CA ALA A 446 2.97 -19.60 -6.91
C ALA A 446 3.37 -18.55 -7.97
N GLY A 447 2.88 -18.72 -9.20
CA GLY A 447 2.95 -17.70 -10.24
C GLY A 447 1.93 -16.58 -10.00
N GLY A 448 2.30 -15.35 -10.37
CA GLY A 448 1.48 -14.16 -10.18
C GLY A 448 0.28 -14.09 -11.12
N LEU A 449 -0.78 -13.39 -10.69
CA LEU A 449 -1.96 -13.12 -11.50
C LEU A 449 -1.61 -12.27 -12.72
N GLY A 450 -2.19 -12.57 -13.88
CA GLY A 450 -2.08 -11.73 -15.06
C GLY A 450 -2.83 -10.40 -14.88
N GLN A 451 -2.34 -9.36 -15.56
CA GLN A 451 -2.92 -8.02 -15.53
C GLN A 451 -4.30 -7.95 -16.18
N ALA A 452 -5.22 -7.18 -15.59
CA ALA A 452 -6.45 -6.81 -16.28
C ALA A 452 -6.17 -5.83 -17.44
N GLY A 453 -7.00 -5.90 -18.48
CA GLY A 453 -6.99 -4.92 -19.55
C GLY A 453 -7.60 -3.58 -19.13
N ILE A 454 -7.05 -2.48 -19.65
CA ILE A 454 -7.65 -1.14 -19.51
C ILE A 454 -9.00 -1.05 -20.23
N VAL A 455 -9.94 -0.32 -19.61
CA VAL A 455 -11.24 -0.01 -20.21
C VAL A 455 -11.08 0.97 -21.38
N GLY A 456 -11.83 0.76 -22.46
CA GLY A 456 -11.88 1.65 -23.59
C GLY A 456 -12.49 3.00 -23.21
N THR A 457 -12.02 4.08 -23.82
CA THR A 457 -12.53 5.43 -23.58
C THR A 457 -13.97 5.57 -24.07
N ASN A 458 -14.89 6.11 -23.27
CA ASN A 458 -16.23 6.38 -23.78
C ASN A 458 -16.17 7.47 -24.87
N GLY A 459 -17.11 7.41 -25.80
CA GLY A 459 -17.31 8.43 -26.81
C GLY A 459 -17.73 9.76 -26.20
N ALA A 460 -17.29 10.85 -26.82
CA ALA A 460 -17.48 12.19 -26.32
C ALA A 460 -17.85 13.18 -27.44
N ASP A 461 -18.29 14.37 -27.03
CA ASP A 461 -18.87 15.40 -27.88
C ASP A 461 -17.83 16.11 -28.79
N PRO A 462 -17.84 15.92 -30.14
CA PRO A 462 -16.81 16.49 -31.02
C PRO A 462 -16.83 18.03 -31.10
N GLY A 463 -17.89 18.68 -30.63
CA GLY A 463 -18.01 20.14 -30.58
C GLY A 463 -17.44 20.75 -29.30
N LYS A 464 -17.21 19.95 -28.26
CA LYS A 464 -16.35 20.35 -27.13
C LYS A 464 -14.87 20.27 -27.50
N ASN A 465 -14.48 19.24 -28.25
CA ASN A 465 -13.13 19.10 -28.80
C ASN A 465 -13.19 18.34 -30.14
N PRO A 466 -12.73 18.93 -31.26
CA PRO A 466 -12.74 18.29 -32.59
C PRO A 466 -11.96 16.96 -32.69
N SER A 467 -11.14 16.64 -31.68
CA SER A 467 -10.40 15.38 -31.57
C SER A 467 -11.20 14.25 -30.93
N TYR A 468 -12.38 14.54 -30.35
CA TYR A 468 -13.22 13.53 -29.70
C TYR A 468 -13.97 12.69 -30.74
N SER A 469 -13.95 11.37 -30.52
CA SER A 469 -14.77 10.40 -31.24
C SER A 469 -16.11 10.27 -30.55
N ILE A 470 -17.21 10.25 -31.31
CA ILE A 470 -18.51 9.83 -30.76
C ILE A 470 -18.50 8.34 -30.39
N ASN A 471 -17.69 7.51 -31.06
CA ASN A 471 -17.60 6.08 -30.74
C ASN A 471 -16.73 5.85 -29.51
N GLY A 472 -17.13 4.92 -28.65
CA GLY A 472 -16.28 4.38 -27.60
C GLY A 472 -15.13 3.56 -28.18
N GLY A 473 -13.99 3.58 -27.49
CA GLY A 473 -12.80 2.79 -27.84
C GLY A 473 -12.89 1.35 -27.36
N ASP A 474 -12.12 0.46 -28.00
CA ASP A 474 -12.01 -0.93 -27.56
C ASP A 474 -11.28 -1.04 -26.21
N GLY A 475 -11.67 -2.01 -25.39
CA GLY A 475 -10.93 -2.41 -24.20
C GLY A 475 -9.67 -3.20 -24.54
N ALA A 476 -8.60 -2.98 -23.78
CA ALA A 476 -7.33 -3.68 -23.97
C ALA A 476 -7.42 -5.16 -23.54
N PRO A 477 -6.61 -6.07 -24.11
CA PRO A 477 -6.57 -7.45 -23.65
C PRO A 477 -5.93 -7.57 -22.25
N GLY A 478 -6.30 -8.62 -21.51
CA GLY A 478 -5.63 -9.01 -20.27
C GLY A 478 -4.27 -9.68 -20.50
N GLY A 479 -3.35 -9.49 -19.56
CA GLY A 479 -2.03 -10.13 -19.54
C GLY A 479 -2.08 -11.59 -19.07
N ALA A 480 -1.11 -12.39 -19.49
CA ALA A 480 -1.01 -13.79 -19.08
C ALA A 480 -0.64 -13.94 -17.58
N GLY A 481 -1.08 -15.02 -16.96
CA GLY A 481 -0.66 -15.41 -15.61
C GLY A 481 0.72 -16.09 -15.60
N GLY A 482 1.40 -16.04 -14.47
CA GLY A 482 2.77 -16.56 -14.30
C GLY A 482 2.84 -18.07 -14.07
N SER A 483 4.00 -18.66 -14.31
CA SER A 483 4.23 -20.09 -14.07
C SER A 483 4.47 -20.39 -12.59
N GLY A 484 4.09 -21.58 -12.14
CA GLY A 484 4.41 -22.04 -10.79
C GLY A 484 5.88 -22.49 -10.65
N GLY A 485 6.51 -22.14 -9.53
CA GLY A 485 7.88 -22.54 -9.20
C GLY A 485 7.99 -24.01 -8.80
N ARG A 486 9.12 -24.67 -9.04
CA ARG A 486 9.29 -26.10 -8.71
C ARG A 486 9.58 -26.30 -7.22
N GLY A 487 9.04 -27.38 -6.65
CA GLY A 487 9.38 -27.83 -5.31
C GLY A 487 10.82 -28.35 -5.21
N GLY A 488 11.44 -28.10 -4.06
CA GLY A 488 12.79 -28.52 -3.73
C GLY A 488 12.90 -30.01 -3.41
N ASN A 489 14.11 -30.58 -3.57
CA ASN A 489 14.36 -31.98 -3.24
C ASN A 489 14.64 -32.17 -1.74
N GLY A 490 13.97 -33.14 -1.14
CA GLY A 490 14.21 -33.67 0.19
C GLY A 490 15.34 -34.70 0.26
N SER A 491 15.64 -35.11 1.49
CA SER A 491 16.56 -36.21 1.81
C SER A 491 16.09 -37.54 1.20
N TRP A 492 17.03 -38.42 0.87
CA TRP A 492 16.75 -39.81 0.52
C TRP A 492 16.80 -40.77 1.72
N VAL A 493 17.25 -40.33 2.89
CA VAL A 493 17.28 -41.12 4.13
C VAL A 493 15.93 -41.03 4.84
N ILE A 494 15.51 -39.83 5.26
CA ILE A 494 14.16 -39.54 5.76
C ILE A 494 13.80 -38.12 5.30
N GLY A 495 13.18 -37.99 4.13
CA GLY A 495 12.85 -36.69 3.56
C GLY A 495 11.61 -36.69 2.68
N THR A 496 11.01 -35.52 2.55
CA THR A 496 9.89 -35.24 1.64
C THR A 496 10.34 -34.24 0.58
N GLY A 497 9.92 -34.43 -0.67
CA GLY A 497 10.04 -33.36 -1.67
C GLY A 497 9.01 -32.27 -1.39
N GLY A 498 9.38 -31.01 -1.64
CA GLY A 498 8.44 -29.89 -1.54
C GLY A 498 7.40 -29.94 -2.67
N LEU A 499 6.25 -29.33 -2.44
CA LEU A 499 5.21 -29.15 -3.45
C LEU A 499 5.69 -28.22 -4.56
N GLY A 500 5.19 -28.39 -5.78
CA GLY A 500 5.29 -27.35 -6.81
C GLY A 500 4.26 -26.26 -6.57
N GLY A 501 4.61 -25.00 -6.82
CA GLY A 501 3.68 -23.88 -6.72
C GLY A 501 2.66 -23.88 -7.85
N ASP A 502 1.48 -23.29 -7.61
CA ASP A 502 0.44 -23.17 -8.62
C ASP A 502 0.78 -22.10 -9.67
N GLY A 503 0.28 -22.25 -10.90
CA GLY A 503 0.33 -21.20 -11.93
C GLY A 503 -0.73 -20.12 -11.68
N GLY A 504 -0.39 -18.86 -11.93
CA GLY A 504 -1.30 -17.74 -11.74
C GLY A 504 -2.41 -17.69 -12.81
N GLN A 505 -3.62 -17.30 -12.43
CA GLN A 505 -4.71 -17.06 -13.39
C GLN A 505 -4.35 -15.89 -14.33
N GLY A 506 -4.78 -15.96 -15.60
CA GLY A 506 -4.65 -14.85 -16.56
C GLY A 506 -5.64 -13.72 -16.28
N GLY A 507 -5.26 -12.49 -16.60
CA GLY A 507 -6.06 -11.32 -16.27
C GLY A 507 -7.29 -11.14 -17.14
N ASP A 508 -8.35 -10.53 -16.59
CA ASP A 508 -9.59 -10.27 -17.32
C ASP A 508 -9.40 -9.13 -18.35
N GLY A 509 -10.01 -9.26 -19.52
CA GLY A 509 -9.97 -8.24 -20.58
C GLY A 509 -10.73 -6.96 -20.19
N GLY A 510 -10.25 -5.82 -20.68
CA GLY A 510 -10.86 -4.52 -20.40
C GLY A 510 -12.23 -4.37 -21.06
N GLN A 511 -13.16 -3.65 -20.41
CA GLN A 511 -14.46 -3.33 -21.00
C GLN A 511 -14.29 -2.34 -22.16
N GLY A 512 -15.11 -2.43 -23.20
CA GLY A 512 -15.18 -1.43 -24.26
C GLY A 512 -15.93 -0.18 -23.79
N GLY A 513 -15.51 0.99 -24.27
CA GLY A 513 -16.15 2.26 -23.91
C GLY A 513 -17.55 2.40 -24.50
N THR A 514 -18.46 3.08 -23.80
CA THR A 514 -19.80 3.37 -24.33
C THR A 514 -19.74 4.42 -25.43
N GLY A 515 -20.62 4.34 -26.42
CA GLY A 515 -20.79 5.39 -27.43
C GLY A 515 -21.41 6.67 -26.84
N TYR A 516 -21.10 7.80 -27.45
CA TYR A 516 -21.63 9.12 -27.07
C TYR A 516 -23.14 9.21 -27.35
N ALA A 517 -23.89 9.63 -26.33
CA ALA A 517 -25.29 10.04 -26.45
C ALA A 517 -25.36 11.58 -26.39
N PRO A 518 -25.74 12.27 -27.48
CA PRO A 518 -25.82 13.73 -27.48
C PRO A 518 -26.98 14.23 -26.60
N TYR A 519 -26.72 15.26 -25.79
CA TYR A 519 -27.74 15.98 -25.04
C TYR A 519 -28.11 17.31 -25.73
N ASP A 520 -29.12 18.02 -25.24
CA ASP A 520 -29.89 18.99 -26.05
C ASP A 520 -29.13 20.18 -26.65
N GLU A 521 -27.98 20.58 -26.10
CA GLU A 521 -27.40 21.92 -26.36
C GLU A 521 -26.21 21.99 -27.33
N THR A 522 -25.71 20.86 -27.87
CA THR A 522 -24.51 20.87 -28.75
C THR A 522 -24.69 20.17 -30.12
N ILE A 523 -24.34 20.91 -31.20
CA ILE A 523 -24.09 20.48 -32.61
C ILE A 523 -25.35 20.07 -33.43
N ASP A 524 -25.10 19.53 -34.64
CA ASP A 524 -25.91 19.48 -35.85
C ASP A 524 -27.27 18.75 -35.72
N PRO A 525 -28.24 19.05 -36.60
CA PRO A 525 -29.48 18.29 -36.72
C PRO A 525 -29.23 16.85 -37.16
N GLY A 526 -29.83 15.89 -36.46
CA GLY A 526 -29.79 14.47 -36.86
C GLY A 526 -28.46 13.76 -36.57
N LEU A 527 -27.67 14.22 -35.60
CA LEU A 527 -26.42 13.56 -35.20
C LEU A 527 -26.70 12.12 -34.72
N ASN A 528 -25.99 11.15 -35.32
CA ASN A 528 -26.05 9.76 -34.90
C ASN A 528 -25.41 9.57 -33.52
N GLY A 529 -25.95 8.64 -32.73
CA GLY A 529 -25.31 8.16 -31.53
C GLY A 529 -24.04 7.38 -31.87
N GLY A 530 -23.04 7.44 -30.98
CA GLY A 530 -21.78 6.74 -31.18
C GLY A 530 -21.91 5.23 -30.99
N ASN A 531 -21.10 4.44 -31.70
CA ASN A 531 -20.98 3.01 -31.42
C ASN A 531 -20.24 2.78 -30.10
N GLY A 532 -20.59 1.72 -29.37
CA GLY A 532 -19.78 1.21 -28.27
C GLY A 532 -18.55 0.46 -28.79
N GLY A 533 -17.45 0.51 -28.04
CA GLY A 533 -16.23 -0.22 -28.33
C GLY A 533 -16.32 -1.69 -27.90
N ASN A 534 -15.49 -2.54 -28.49
CA ASN A 534 -15.44 -3.97 -28.17
C ASN A 534 -14.73 -4.20 -26.82
N GLY A 535 -15.10 -5.26 -26.11
CA GLY A 535 -14.36 -5.73 -24.95
C GLY A 535 -13.04 -6.42 -25.36
N GLY A 536 -12.01 -6.24 -24.56
CA GLY A 536 -10.70 -6.88 -24.74
C GLY A 536 -10.74 -8.38 -24.45
N ALA A 537 -9.86 -9.14 -25.08
CA ALA A 537 -9.72 -10.57 -24.78
C ALA A 537 -9.14 -10.79 -23.38
N GLY A 538 -9.50 -11.89 -22.72
CA GLY A 538 -8.83 -12.34 -21.50
C GLY A 538 -7.38 -12.76 -21.76
N GLY A 539 -6.55 -12.72 -20.73
CA GLY A 539 -5.18 -13.22 -20.75
C GLY A 539 -5.10 -14.72 -20.45
N LEU A 540 -4.12 -15.41 -21.05
CA LEU A 540 -3.91 -16.85 -20.85
C LEU A 540 -3.61 -17.19 -19.39
N GLY A 541 -4.13 -18.33 -18.92
CA GLY A 541 -3.73 -18.88 -17.63
C GLY A 541 -2.26 -19.30 -17.60
N GLY A 542 -1.62 -19.19 -16.44
CA GLY A 542 -0.24 -19.62 -16.21
C GLY A 542 -0.04 -21.06 -16.67
N ALA A 543 0.78 -21.24 -17.72
CA ALA A 543 0.70 -22.39 -18.61
C ALA A 543 0.90 -23.75 -17.90
N THR A 544 1.75 -23.77 -16.87
CA THR A 544 2.01 -24.93 -16.02
C THR A 544 2.22 -24.52 -14.56
N GLY A 545 1.57 -25.24 -13.65
CA GLY A 545 2.05 -25.33 -12.26
C GLY A 545 3.44 -25.96 -12.17
N GLY A 546 4.13 -25.70 -11.07
CA GLY A 546 5.47 -26.19 -10.81
C GLY A 546 5.50 -27.70 -10.60
N ALA A 547 6.61 -28.34 -10.97
CA ALA A 547 6.84 -29.75 -10.65
C ALA A 547 7.14 -29.91 -9.15
N GLY A 548 6.54 -30.93 -8.52
CA GLY A 548 6.89 -31.33 -7.15
C GLY A 548 8.33 -31.86 -7.06
N GLY A 549 8.99 -31.58 -5.94
CA GLY A 549 10.33 -32.05 -5.64
C GLY A 549 10.38 -33.54 -5.28
N THR A 550 11.58 -34.12 -5.28
CA THR A 550 11.76 -35.55 -4.95
C THR A 550 12.21 -35.75 -3.50
N GLY A 551 11.78 -36.84 -2.86
CA GLY A 551 12.20 -37.20 -1.50
C GLY A 551 12.05 -38.70 -1.27
N ARG A 552 12.75 -39.27 -0.27
CA ARG A 552 12.59 -40.68 0.09
C ARG A 552 12.65 -40.97 1.58
N VAL A 553 12.04 -42.09 1.96
CA VAL A 553 12.25 -42.77 3.24
C VAL A 553 13.06 -44.06 3.00
N LEU A 554 14.17 -44.17 3.70
CA LEU A 554 15.17 -45.24 3.69
C LEU A 554 15.63 -45.65 2.28
N PHE A 555 15.85 -44.67 1.39
CA PHE A 555 16.22 -44.81 -0.04
C PHE A 555 15.19 -45.55 -0.93
N LEU A 556 14.20 -46.21 -0.34
CA LEU A 556 13.34 -47.18 -1.01
C LEU A 556 11.95 -46.61 -1.31
N ILE A 557 11.35 -45.94 -0.33
CA ILE A 557 9.96 -45.43 -0.42
C ILE A 557 10.02 -44.00 -0.94
N ALA A 558 9.35 -43.71 -2.06
CA ALA A 558 9.26 -42.36 -2.59
C ALA A 558 8.27 -41.51 -1.76
N SER A 559 8.68 -40.30 -1.45
CA SER A 559 7.95 -39.28 -0.69
C SER A 559 8.10 -37.93 -1.38
N ASN A 560 7.81 -37.92 -2.67
CA ASN A 560 7.85 -36.73 -3.53
C ASN A 560 6.70 -35.77 -3.20
N GLY A 561 6.90 -34.47 -3.43
CA GLY A 561 5.82 -33.49 -3.39
C GLY A 561 4.88 -33.62 -4.59
N ALA A 562 3.67 -33.09 -4.47
CA ALA A 562 2.75 -32.94 -5.60
C ALA A 562 3.21 -31.81 -6.53
N ALA A 563 2.81 -31.87 -7.80
CA ALA A 563 2.92 -30.72 -8.70
C ALA A 563 1.80 -29.71 -8.39
N GLY A 564 2.05 -28.43 -8.63
CA GLY A 564 1.02 -27.39 -8.57
C GLY A 564 0.03 -27.50 -9.74
N GLY A 565 -1.16 -26.93 -9.56
CA GLY A 565 -2.13 -26.71 -10.62
C GLY A 565 -1.70 -25.61 -11.58
N SER A 566 -2.24 -25.60 -12.80
CA SER A 566 -2.03 -24.50 -13.75
C SER A 566 -3.05 -23.38 -13.54
N GLY A 567 -2.77 -22.19 -14.08
CA GLY A 567 -3.65 -21.03 -13.94
C GLY A 567 -4.92 -21.12 -14.80
N GLN A 568 -6.03 -20.59 -14.31
CA GLN A 568 -7.26 -20.43 -15.12
C GLN A 568 -7.08 -19.33 -16.17
N GLY A 569 -7.81 -19.43 -17.29
CA GLY A 569 -7.87 -18.36 -18.29
C GLY A 569 -8.64 -17.14 -17.79
N GLY A 570 -8.16 -15.95 -18.13
CA GLY A 570 -8.87 -14.69 -17.86
C GLY A 570 -10.15 -14.56 -18.68
N LYS A 571 -11.14 -13.84 -18.15
CA LYS A 571 -12.41 -13.58 -18.84
C LYS A 571 -12.24 -12.53 -19.94
N GLY A 572 -13.08 -12.56 -20.96
CA GLY A 572 -13.21 -11.46 -21.90
C GLY A 572 -13.93 -10.27 -21.28
N GLY A 573 -13.53 -9.06 -21.67
CA GLY A 573 -14.18 -7.81 -21.29
C GLY A 573 -15.54 -7.64 -21.94
N GLN A 574 -16.44 -6.88 -21.32
CA GLN A 574 -17.75 -6.57 -21.89
C GLN A 574 -17.62 -5.54 -23.01
N GLY A 575 -18.45 -5.62 -24.05
CA GLY A 575 -18.59 -4.58 -25.06
C GLY A 575 -19.38 -3.37 -24.51
N GLY A 576 -18.99 -2.17 -24.92
CA GLY A 576 -19.66 -0.94 -24.53
C GLY A 576 -21.04 -0.79 -25.20
N ALA A 577 -21.98 -0.13 -24.52
CA ALA A 577 -23.28 0.19 -25.10
C ALA A 577 -23.17 1.27 -26.20
N GLY A 578 -24.04 1.21 -27.21
CA GLY A 578 -24.21 2.26 -28.20
C GLY A 578 -24.94 3.48 -27.63
N GLY A 579 -24.56 4.67 -28.10
CA GLY A 579 -25.19 5.93 -27.72
C GLY A 579 -26.50 6.20 -28.45
N TYR A 580 -27.38 6.99 -27.84
CA TYR A 580 -28.65 7.42 -28.44
C TYR A 580 -28.43 8.40 -29.60
N GLY A 581 -29.26 8.34 -30.64
CA GLY A 581 -29.29 9.37 -31.68
C GLY A 581 -30.00 10.66 -31.22
N ARG A 582 -29.70 11.80 -31.85
CA ARG A 582 -30.33 13.11 -31.53
C ARG A 582 -31.36 13.55 -32.57
N SER A 583 -32.45 14.16 -32.09
CA SER A 583 -33.44 14.85 -32.92
C SER A 583 -33.29 16.36 -32.82
N LEU A 584 -33.73 17.08 -33.84
CA LEU A 584 -33.98 18.52 -33.77
C LEU A 584 -35.39 18.79 -34.29
N ASN A 585 -36.30 19.17 -33.39
CA ASN A 585 -37.71 19.48 -33.64
C ASN A 585 -38.58 18.31 -34.16
N ASP A 586 -38.23 17.06 -33.87
CA ASP A 586 -38.95 15.83 -34.28
C ASP A 586 -39.06 15.59 -35.80
N VAL A 587 -38.31 16.34 -36.62
CA VAL A 587 -38.35 16.25 -38.09
C VAL A 587 -37.26 15.32 -38.64
N THR A 588 -36.02 15.44 -38.15
CA THR A 588 -34.89 14.61 -38.60
C THR A 588 -34.16 14.05 -37.38
N GLY A 589 -34.21 12.73 -37.23
CA GLY A 589 -33.57 12.00 -36.13
C GLY A 589 -32.31 11.27 -36.58
N GLY A 590 -31.24 11.40 -35.81
CA GLY A 590 -30.06 10.57 -35.94
C GLY A 590 -30.35 9.13 -35.51
N SER A 591 -29.67 8.17 -36.12
CA SER A 591 -29.73 6.77 -35.71
C SER A 591 -28.96 6.56 -34.41
N GLY A 592 -29.37 5.60 -33.59
CA GLY A 592 -28.58 5.18 -32.44
C GLY A 592 -27.36 4.36 -32.87
N GLY A 593 -26.31 4.39 -32.07
CA GLY A 593 -25.09 3.63 -32.35
C GLY A 593 -25.22 2.15 -31.99
N ASN A 594 -24.41 1.31 -32.62
CA ASN A 594 -24.37 -0.12 -32.31
C ASN A 594 -23.63 -0.37 -30.99
N GLY A 595 -24.01 -1.42 -30.27
CA GLY A 595 -23.23 -1.93 -29.14
C GLY A 595 -21.95 -2.63 -29.63
N GLY A 596 -20.89 -2.56 -28.82
CA GLY A 596 -19.64 -3.24 -29.09
C GLY A 596 -19.70 -4.73 -28.74
N ASN A 597 -18.87 -5.55 -29.38
CA ASN A 597 -18.84 -6.99 -29.11
C ASN A 597 -18.13 -7.31 -27.79
N GLY A 598 -18.54 -8.38 -27.13
CA GLY A 598 -17.81 -8.92 -25.98
C GLY A 598 -16.47 -9.56 -26.38
N GLY A 599 -15.45 -9.37 -25.55
CA GLY A 599 -14.14 -9.97 -25.75
C GLY A 599 -14.14 -11.48 -25.53
N ALA A 600 -13.23 -12.20 -26.18
CA ALA A 600 -13.07 -13.64 -25.96
C ALA A 600 -12.45 -13.93 -24.59
N GLY A 601 -12.93 -14.96 -23.89
CA GLY A 601 -12.25 -15.55 -22.75
C GLY A 601 -11.01 -16.33 -23.20
N ALA A 602 -10.02 -16.43 -22.33
CA ALA A 602 -8.75 -17.07 -22.62
C ALA A 602 -8.74 -18.56 -22.28
N ALA A 603 -7.84 -19.32 -22.92
CA ALA A 603 -7.60 -20.70 -22.54
C ALA A 603 -6.98 -20.80 -21.13
N GLY A 604 -7.36 -21.85 -20.40
CA GLY A 604 -6.70 -22.24 -19.16
C GLY A 604 -5.35 -22.92 -19.42
N GLY A 605 -4.44 -22.84 -18.46
CA GLY A 605 -3.25 -23.70 -18.43
C GLY A 605 -3.62 -25.17 -18.22
N VAL A 606 -2.66 -26.08 -18.33
CA VAL A 606 -2.89 -27.55 -18.31
C VAL A 606 -3.78 -27.99 -17.12
N GLY A 607 -4.95 -28.57 -17.43
CA GLY A 607 -5.98 -29.01 -16.48
C GLY A 607 -6.81 -27.92 -15.78
N ALA A 608 -6.61 -26.65 -16.12
CA ALA A 608 -7.33 -25.51 -15.55
C ALA A 608 -8.44 -24.99 -16.48
N ASN A 609 -9.48 -24.39 -15.91
CA ASN A 609 -10.63 -23.92 -16.67
C ASN A 609 -10.27 -22.74 -17.60
N GLY A 610 -10.94 -22.69 -18.75
CA GLY A 610 -10.94 -21.52 -19.62
C GLY A 610 -11.81 -20.39 -19.06
N GLY A 611 -11.44 -19.16 -19.40
CA GLY A 611 -12.17 -17.95 -18.99
C GLY A 611 -13.47 -17.79 -19.76
N ALA A 612 -14.47 -17.17 -19.13
CA ALA A 612 -15.74 -16.85 -19.81
C ALA A 612 -15.54 -15.74 -20.85
N GLY A 613 -16.31 -15.78 -21.95
CA GLY A 613 -16.43 -14.67 -22.88
C GLY A 613 -17.18 -13.50 -22.25
N GLY A 614 -16.80 -12.28 -22.63
CA GLY A 614 -17.49 -11.07 -22.19
C GLY A 614 -18.83 -10.89 -22.91
N ASN A 615 -19.76 -10.17 -22.28
CA ASN A 615 -21.05 -9.88 -22.91
C ASN A 615 -20.92 -8.79 -23.99
N GLY A 616 -21.77 -8.84 -25.02
CA GLY A 616 -21.94 -7.74 -25.96
C GLY A 616 -22.69 -6.55 -25.34
N GLY A 617 -22.42 -5.34 -25.81
CA GLY A 617 -23.11 -4.14 -25.39
C GLY A 617 -24.47 -3.99 -26.09
N ALA A 618 -25.45 -3.35 -25.44
CA ALA A 618 -26.73 -3.03 -26.06
C ALA A 618 -26.56 -1.94 -27.14
N GLY A 619 -27.45 -1.93 -28.14
CA GLY A 619 -27.57 -0.82 -29.08
C GLY A 619 -28.13 0.45 -28.42
N GLY A 620 -27.89 1.61 -29.04
CA GLY A 620 -28.52 2.87 -28.66
C GLY A 620 -29.82 3.11 -29.43
N ALA A 621 -30.82 3.72 -28.81
CA ALA A 621 -32.10 3.99 -29.49
C ALA A 621 -31.99 5.11 -30.56
N GLY A 622 -32.79 4.99 -31.61
CA GLY A 622 -32.93 5.99 -32.66
C GLY A 622 -33.71 7.22 -32.20
N ALA A 623 -33.34 8.40 -32.69
CA ALA A 623 -33.99 9.65 -32.30
C ALA A 623 -35.34 9.87 -32.99
N TYR A 624 -36.23 10.63 -32.33
CA TYR A 624 -37.43 11.17 -32.94
C TYR A 624 -37.12 11.87 -34.28
N GLY A 625 -38.03 11.80 -35.26
CA GLY A 625 -37.74 12.18 -36.64
C GLY A 625 -37.14 11.06 -37.49
N GLY A 626 -37.36 9.79 -37.13
CA GLY A 626 -37.07 8.63 -37.99
C GLY A 626 -35.66 8.05 -37.88
N GLY A 627 -34.94 8.27 -36.77
CA GLY A 627 -33.65 7.65 -36.52
C GLY A 627 -33.76 6.13 -36.33
N GLN A 628 -32.85 5.35 -36.92
CA GLN A 628 -32.85 3.90 -36.79
C GLN A 628 -32.35 3.46 -35.41
N GLY A 629 -32.85 2.32 -34.91
CA GLY A 629 -32.31 1.69 -33.71
C GLY A 629 -30.92 1.09 -33.96
N GLY A 630 -30.00 1.30 -33.03
CA GLY A 630 -28.69 0.66 -33.03
C GLY A 630 -28.78 -0.84 -32.74
N SER A 631 -27.96 -1.65 -33.40
CA SER A 631 -27.92 -3.10 -33.17
C SER A 631 -27.10 -3.43 -31.92
N GLY A 632 -27.46 -4.50 -31.22
CA GLY A 632 -26.69 -5.04 -30.10
C GLY A 632 -25.41 -5.73 -30.58
N GLY A 633 -24.36 -5.68 -29.75
CA GLY A 633 -23.09 -6.35 -30.00
C GLY A 633 -23.17 -7.85 -29.70
N SER A 634 -22.38 -8.66 -30.41
CA SER A 634 -22.30 -10.10 -30.18
C SER A 634 -21.55 -10.42 -28.88
N GLY A 635 -21.90 -11.52 -28.24
CA GLY A 635 -21.19 -12.05 -27.08
C GLY A 635 -19.84 -12.67 -27.46
N GLY A 636 -18.85 -12.52 -26.58
CA GLY A 636 -17.52 -13.08 -26.77
C GLY A 636 -17.50 -14.60 -26.60
N ALA A 637 -16.60 -15.30 -27.32
CA ALA A 637 -16.42 -16.74 -27.13
C ALA A 637 -15.80 -17.03 -25.75
N GLY A 638 -16.24 -18.11 -25.10
CA GLY A 638 -15.55 -18.66 -23.94
C GLY A 638 -14.24 -19.33 -24.36
N GLY A 639 -13.22 -19.22 -23.53
CA GLY A 639 -11.92 -19.85 -23.76
C GLY A 639 -11.93 -21.34 -23.43
N ASP A 640 -11.04 -22.09 -24.06
CA ASP A 640 -10.96 -23.53 -23.88
C ASP A 640 -10.39 -23.91 -22.51
N GLY A 641 -10.90 -25.01 -21.94
CA GLY A 641 -10.28 -25.67 -20.79
C GLY A 641 -8.93 -26.25 -21.19
N GLY A 642 -7.89 -26.00 -20.38
CA GLY A 642 -6.56 -26.49 -20.68
C GLY A 642 -6.49 -28.01 -20.73
N GLU A 643 -5.64 -28.53 -21.61
CA GLU A 643 -5.53 -29.96 -21.90
C GLU A 643 -5.27 -30.81 -20.64
N ALA A 644 -5.71 -32.07 -20.66
CA ALA A 644 -5.41 -33.03 -19.60
C ALA A 644 -3.91 -33.34 -19.53
N SER A 645 -3.42 -33.71 -18.36
CA SER A 645 -2.07 -34.25 -18.16
C SER A 645 -2.11 -35.65 -17.57
N ALA A 646 -0.93 -36.24 -17.34
CA ALA A 646 -0.81 -37.52 -16.64
C ALA A 646 -1.29 -37.48 -15.17
N THR A 647 -1.54 -36.29 -14.61
CA THR A 647 -1.90 -36.10 -13.18
C THR A 647 -3.12 -35.20 -12.96
N LEU A 648 -3.66 -34.55 -13.99
CA LEU A 648 -4.81 -33.63 -13.91
C LEU A 648 -5.77 -33.92 -15.08
N GLU A 649 -7.07 -33.96 -14.82
CA GLU A 649 -8.09 -33.99 -15.87
C GLU A 649 -8.06 -32.70 -16.72
N ALA A 650 -8.69 -32.71 -17.89
CA ALA A 650 -8.81 -31.49 -18.69
C ALA A 650 -9.67 -30.44 -17.97
N GLY A 651 -9.33 -29.17 -18.14
CA GLY A 651 -10.13 -28.06 -17.64
C GLY A 651 -11.52 -28.02 -18.27
N ARG A 652 -12.46 -27.32 -17.64
CA ARG A 652 -13.75 -27.00 -18.27
C ARG A 652 -13.59 -25.83 -19.22
N GLY A 653 -14.34 -25.85 -20.32
CA GLY A 653 -14.44 -24.71 -21.20
C GLY A 653 -15.23 -23.57 -20.55
N GLY A 654 -14.79 -22.34 -20.80
CA GLY A 654 -15.48 -21.14 -20.36
C GLY A 654 -16.82 -20.96 -21.08
N ALA A 655 -17.81 -20.39 -20.40
CA ALA A 655 -19.07 -20.02 -21.04
C ALA A 655 -18.85 -18.90 -22.07
N GLY A 656 -19.60 -18.91 -23.16
CA GLY A 656 -19.70 -17.76 -24.06
C GLY A 656 -20.51 -16.64 -23.41
N GLY A 657 -20.14 -15.40 -23.70
CA GLY A 657 -20.87 -14.24 -23.21
C GLY A 657 -22.24 -14.09 -23.88
N ALA A 658 -23.20 -13.50 -23.18
CA ALA A 658 -24.48 -13.12 -23.78
C ALA A 658 -24.28 -11.96 -24.76
N ALA A 659 -25.10 -11.87 -25.79
CA ALA A 659 -25.14 -10.69 -26.64
C ALA A 659 -25.88 -9.52 -25.98
N GLY A 660 -25.71 -8.33 -26.55
CA GLY A 660 -26.56 -7.18 -26.24
C GLY A 660 -27.81 -7.14 -27.11
N ASP A 661 -28.85 -6.50 -26.58
CA ASP A 661 -30.10 -6.28 -27.30
C ASP A 661 -29.98 -5.14 -28.33
N GLY A 662 -30.76 -5.24 -29.40
CA GLY A 662 -30.99 -4.14 -30.33
C GLY A 662 -31.97 -3.13 -29.75
N ALA A 663 -31.78 -1.84 -30.05
CA ALA A 663 -32.59 -0.78 -29.51
C ALA A 663 -33.73 -0.34 -30.45
N ALA A 664 -34.74 0.32 -29.89
CA ALA A 664 -35.89 0.77 -30.66
C ALA A 664 -35.52 1.86 -31.69
N GLY A 665 -36.28 1.89 -32.80
CA GLY A 665 -36.29 3.02 -33.73
C GLY A 665 -36.92 4.27 -33.11
N GLY A 666 -36.73 5.42 -33.75
CA GLY A 666 -37.30 6.70 -33.32
C GLY A 666 -38.56 7.10 -34.11
N TYR A 667 -39.61 7.53 -33.40
CA TYR A 667 -40.89 7.93 -34.01
C TYR A 667 -40.74 9.20 -34.86
N ALA A 668 -41.37 9.26 -36.04
CA ALA A 668 -41.33 10.46 -36.90
C ALA A 668 -42.66 11.23 -36.90
N ALA A 669 -42.59 12.57 -36.77
CA ALA A 669 -43.76 13.44 -36.75
C ALA A 669 -44.32 13.80 -38.15
N ILE A 670 -43.60 13.41 -39.22
CA ILE A 670 -43.94 13.70 -40.62
C ILE A 670 -45.02 12.73 -41.12
N ASP A 671 -46.02 13.26 -41.84
CA ASP A 671 -47.07 12.44 -42.44
C ASP A 671 -46.60 11.73 -43.73
N ALA A 672 -46.89 10.42 -43.82
CA ALA A 672 -46.64 9.50 -44.95
C ALA A 672 -45.17 9.08 -45.22
N GLY A 673 -44.76 8.00 -44.57
CA GLY A 673 -43.55 7.20 -44.87
C GLY A 673 -43.47 5.95 -43.98
N PRO A 674 -42.64 4.95 -44.32
CA PRO A 674 -42.33 3.85 -43.40
C PRO A 674 -41.57 4.39 -42.19
N GLY A 675 -41.90 3.90 -41.00
CA GLY A 675 -41.20 4.26 -39.77
C GLY A 675 -39.80 3.68 -39.68
N ALA A 676 -39.04 4.13 -38.67
CA ALA A 676 -37.70 3.63 -38.41
C ALA A 676 -37.76 2.20 -37.89
N SER A 677 -36.93 1.32 -38.43
CA SER A 677 -36.71 -0.02 -37.90
C SER A 677 -35.96 0.02 -36.56
N GLY A 678 -36.22 -0.97 -35.73
CA GLY A 678 -35.38 -1.26 -34.57
C GLY A 678 -34.06 -1.93 -34.99
N GLY A 679 -33.07 -1.85 -34.11
CA GLY A 679 -31.79 -2.53 -34.30
C GLY A 679 -31.90 -4.03 -34.05
N ASN A 680 -31.05 -4.83 -34.70
CA ASN A 680 -31.01 -6.27 -34.46
C ASN A 680 -30.36 -6.60 -33.11
N GLY A 681 -30.77 -7.70 -32.48
CA GLY A 681 -30.04 -8.27 -31.35
C GLY A 681 -28.72 -8.91 -31.81
N GLY A 682 -27.70 -8.89 -30.94
CA GLY A 682 -26.42 -9.53 -31.24
C GLY A 682 -26.46 -11.05 -31.10
N ASP A 683 -25.49 -11.75 -31.70
CA ASP A 683 -25.35 -13.20 -31.57
C ASP A 683 -24.60 -13.59 -30.30
N GLY A 684 -25.11 -14.57 -29.56
CA GLY A 684 -24.50 -15.06 -28.33
C GLY A 684 -23.17 -15.78 -28.57
N GLY A 685 -22.21 -15.60 -27.66
CA GLY A 685 -20.87 -16.17 -27.77
C GLY A 685 -20.88 -17.69 -27.68
N LYS A 686 -19.98 -18.36 -28.41
CA LYS A 686 -19.79 -19.82 -28.27
C LYS A 686 -19.13 -20.15 -26.93
N GLY A 687 -19.51 -21.24 -26.29
CA GLY A 687 -18.74 -21.80 -25.17
C GLY A 687 -17.45 -22.47 -25.66
N GLY A 688 -16.39 -22.41 -24.86
CA GLY A 688 -15.12 -23.07 -25.14
C GLY A 688 -15.19 -24.58 -24.92
N ASP A 689 -14.27 -25.34 -25.50
CA ASP A 689 -14.17 -26.79 -25.37
C ASP A 689 -13.54 -27.20 -24.01
N GLY A 690 -13.75 -28.44 -23.56
CA GLY A 690 -13.10 -28.93 -22.33
C GLY A 690 -13.52 -30.34 -21.89
N SER A 691 -13.23 -30.69 -20.63
CA SER A 691 -13.79 -31.90 -19.99
C SER A 691 -15.31 -31.82 -19.92
N VAL A 692 -15.82 -30.66 -19.53
CA VAL A 692 -17.17 -30.17 -19.82
C VAL A 692 -17.02 -28.92 -20.67
N GLY A 693 -17.57 -28.92 -21.88
CA GLY A 693 -17.62 -27.73 -22.73
C GLY A 693 -18.50 -26.65 -22.12
N GLY A 694 -18.10 -25.39 -22.31
CA GLY A 694 -18.83 -24.24 -21.80
C GLY A 694 -20.21 -24.11 -22.46
N LEU A 695 -21.16 -23.48 -21.77
CA LEU A 695 -22.43 -23.13 -22.38
C LEU A 695 -22.22 -21.98 -23.37
N GLY A 696 -22.91 -22.03 -24.52
CA GLY A 696 -23.04 -20.86 -25.38
C GLY A 696 -23.90 -19.79 -24.69
N GLY A 697 -23.51 -18.53 -24.85
CA GLY A 697 -24.27 -17.39 -24.37
C GLY A 697 -25.53 -17.16 -25.20
N ASP A 698 -26.51 -16.48 -24.61
CA ASP A 698 -27.80 -16.23 -25.25
C ASP A 698 -27.71 -15.07 -26.26
N GLY A 699 -28.54 -15.13 -27.31
CA GLY A 699 -28.66 -14.06 -28.31
C GLY A 699 -29.54 -12.93 -27.79
N GLY A 700 -29.27 -11.70 -28.23
CA GLY A 700 -30.01 -10.51 -27.80
C GLY A 700 -31.37 -10.40 -28.47
N GLU A 701 -32.31 -9.71 -27.82
CA GLU A 701 -33.59 -9.36 -28.41
C GLU A 701 -33.42 -8.29 -29.50
N GLY A 702 -34.33 -8.30 -30.49
CA GLY A 702 -34.40 -7.24 -31.50
C GLY A 702 -35.19 -6.04 -30.97
N GLY A 703 -34.74 -4.83 -31.31
CA GLY A 703 -35.42 -3.60 -30.91
C GLY A 703 -36.73 -3.39 -31.68
N ALA A 704 -37.70 -2.71 -31.06
CA ALA A 704 -38.97 -2.43 -31.70
C ALA A 704 -38.86 -1.38 -32.82
N GLY A 705 -39.58 -1.59 -33.92
CA GLY A 705 -39.81 -0.58 -34.94
C GLY A 705 -40.70 0.56 -34.42
N ALA A 706 -40.45 1.78 -34.89
CA ALA A 706 -41.20 2.96 -34.49
C ALA A 706 -42.22 3.41 -35.56
N GLY A 707 -43.29 4.06 -35.12
CA GLY A 707 -44.34 4.58 -35.99
C GLY A 707 -44.06 5.97 -36.57
N THR A 708 -44.72 6.28 -37.67
CA THR A 708 -44.88 7.66 -38.17
C THR A 708 -46.31 8.14 -37.97
N ARG A 709 -46.52 9.46 -37.97
CA ARG A 709 -47.89 10.01 -37.98
C ARG A 709 -48.57 9.62 -39.30
N GLY A 710 -49.65 8.85 -39.23
CA GLY A 710 -50.44 8.45 -40.40
C GLY A 710 -49.77 7.47 -41.39
N GLY A 711 -48.56 6.95 -41.11
CA GLY A 711 -47.88 5.95 -41.94
C GLY A 711 -47.75 4.58 -41.26
N SER A 712 -46.87 3.73 -41.77
CA SER A 712 -46.63 2.39 -41.21
C SER A 712 -45.55 2.42 -40.13
N VAL A 713 -45.63 1.46 -39.20
CA VAL A 713 -44.53 1.17 -38.27
C VAL A 713 -43.33 0.65 -39.08
N GLY A 714 -42.10 0.97 -38.66
CA GLY A 714 -40.89 0.34 -39.18
C GLY A 714 -40.79 -1.12 -38.77
N ASP A 715 -39.87 -1.85 -39.38
CA ASP A 715 -39.67 -3.27 -39.06
C ASP A 715 -39.03 -3.44 -37.67
N ASP A 716 -39.50 -4.41 -36.89
CA ASP A 716 -38.81 -4.84 -35.67
C ASP A 716 -37.46 -5.48 -36.04
N GLY A 717 -36.44 -5.22 -35.22
CA GLY A 717 -35.14 -5.87 -35.36
C GLY A 717 -35.24 -7.38 -35.19
N THR A 718 -34.38 -8.13 -35.85
CA THR A 718 -34.32 -9.59 -35.66
C THR A 718 -33.59 -9.92 -34.36
N PRO A 719 -34.11 -10.84 -33.51
CA PRO A 719 -33.33 -11.40 -32.41
C PRO A 719 -32.11 -12.16 -32.91
N GLY A 720 -31.01 -12.06 -32.17
CA GLY A 720 -29.78 -12.79 -32.47
C GLY A 720 -29.85 -14.27 -32.06
N ILE A 721 -28.92 -15.07 -32.55
CA ILE A 721 -28.90 -16.51 -32.25
C ILE A 721 -28.09 -16.83 -30.98
N ARG A 722 -28.57 -17.79 -30.20
CA ARG A 722 -27.81 -18.37 -29.08
C ARG A 722 -26.54 -19.06 -29.58
N GLY A 723 -25.42 -18.82 -28.90
CA GLY A 723 -24.14 -19.43 -29.21
C GLY A 723 -24.15 -20.96 -29.04
N ALA A 724 -23.27 -21.64 -29.76
CA ALA A 724 -23.06 -23.07 -29.58
C ALA A 724 -22.41 -23.35 -28.21
N ASN A 725 -22.83 -24.43 -27.54
CA ASN A 725 -22.06 -24.98 -26.43
C ASN A 725 -20.75 -25.58 -26.96
N GLY A 726 -19.70 -25.54 -26.15
CA GLY A 726 -18.44 -26.21 -26.44
C GLY A 726 -18.53 -27.73 -26.35
N SER A 727 -17.55 -28.40 -26.94
CA SER A 727 -17.38 -29.85 -26.95
C SER A 727 -16.92 -30.37 -25.58
N SER A 728 -17.38 -31.59 -25.23
CA SER A 728 -17.05 -32.25 -23.97
C SER A 728 -16.25 -33.53 -24.20
N THR A 729 -15.14 -33.69 -23.48
CA THR A 729 -14.26 -34.85 -23.52
C THR A 729 -14.41 -35.69 -22.25
N VAL A 730 -15.47 -36.49 -22.18
CA VAL A 730 -15.93 -37.11 -20.92
C VAL A 730 -15.53 -38.59 -20.78
N ALA A 731 -14.92 -38.93 -19.64
CA ALA A 731 -15.16 -40.19 -18.94
C ALA A 731 -15.44 -39.85 -17.47
N ALA A 732 -16.58 -40.29 -16.93
CA ALA A 732 -17.07 -39.82 -15.62
C ALA A 732 -17.21 -40.95 -14.59
N SER A 733 -17.02 -40.63 -13.31
CA SER A 733 -17.55 -41.39 -12.17
C SER A 733 -17.66 -40.50 -10.93
N ALA A 734 -18.72 -40.68 -10.13
CA ALA A 734 -19.04 -39.84 -8.99
C ALA A 734 -19.54 -40.68 -7.79
N VAL A 735 -19.25 -40.25 -6.55
CA VAL A 735 -19.92 -40.73 -5.32
C VAL A 735 -20.04 -39.57 -4.31
N ALA A 736 -21.12 -39.55 -3.52
CA ALA A 736 -21.51 -38.47 -2.62
C ALA A 736 -21.27 -38.76 -1.11
N ALA A 737 -21.49 -37.75 -0.25
CA ALA A 737 -21.10 -37.69 1.16
C ALA A 737 -22.17 -38.15 2.19
N LYS A 738 -21.77 -38.36 3.47
CA LYS A 738 -22.59 -38.11 4.69
C LYS A 738 -21.80 -38.08 6.02
N SER A 739 -22.48 -37.73 7.13
CA SER A 739 -21.90 -36.97 8.27
C SER A 739 -22.31 -37.43 9.69
N ALA A 740 -21.56 -36.94 10.71
CA ALA A 740 -22.00 -36.40 12.02
C ALA A 740 -21.97 -37.21 13.37
N ALA A 741 -21.59 -36.46 14.44
CA ALA A 741 -21.85 -36.58 15.90
C ALA A 741 -21.16 -37.71 16.72
N ALA A 742 -20.62 -37.51 17.95
CA ALA A 742 -21.06 -36.67 19.08
C ALA A 742 -19.95 -36.37 20.16
N GLN A 743 -20.28 -35.47 21.11
CA GLN A 743 -19.54 -35.01 22.32
C GLN A 743 -20.40 -35.36 23.59
N PRO A 744 -20.12 -34.92 24.85
CA PRO A 744 -18.89 -34.74 25.67
C PRO A 744 -19.02 -35.38 27.10
N ALA A 745 -18.08 -35.12 28.04
CA ALA A 745 -18.35 -35.02 29.49
C ALA A 745 -17.21 -34.30 30.29
N GLY A 746 -17.55 -33.34 31.16
CA GLY A 746 -16.67 -32.76 32.21
C GLY A 746 -16.94 -33.38 33.59
N PRO A 747 -16.86 -32.67 34.75
CA PRO A 747 -16.52 -31.24 34.98
C PRO A 747 -15.67 -30.92 36.25
N ALA A 748 -15.35 -29.62 36.49
CA ALA A 748 -15.21 -28.90 37.79
C ALA A 748 -14.23 -29.42 38.91
N ALA A 749 -13.71 -28.63 39.85
CA ALA A 749 -13.40 -27.18 40.03
C ALA A 749 -12.60 -27.07 41.36
N PHE A 750 -11.82 -26.00 41.61
CA PHE A 750 -11.33 -25.73 42.99
C PHE A 750 -11.02 -24.25 43.33
N PHE A 751 -10.44 -23.46 42.40
CA PHE A 751 -10.09 -22.05 42.62
C PHE A 751 -10.00 -21.29 41.29
N GLU A 752 -10.64 -20.14 41.05
CA GLU A 752 -11.54 -19.33 41.88
C GLU A 752 -10.94 -18.68 43.15
N GLU A 753 -10.28 -17.53 42.89
CA GLU A 753 -10.45 -16.25 43.60
C GLU A 753 -10.14 -16.17 45.11
N ILE A 754 -8.86 -16.24 45.52
CA ILE A 754 -8.37 -15.48 46.69
C ILE A 754 -7.04 -14.77 46.35
N SER A 755 -7.14 -13.61 45.71
CA SER A 755 -6.08 -12.58 45.68
C SER A 755 -6.54 -11.21 45.17
N ARG A 756 -7.77 -11.08 44.65
CA ARG A 756 -8.31 -9.80 44.14
C ARG A 756 -8.78 -8.80 45.21
N GLN A 757 -8.63 -9.07 46.52
CA GLN A 757 -9.35 -8.27 47.53
C GLN A 757 -8.66 -7.97 48.88
N ILE A 758 -7.35 -8.13 48.99
CA ILE A 758 -6.53 -7.48 50.05
C ILE A 758 -5.27 -6.94 49.36
N ALA A 759 -5.34 -5.88 48.55
CA ALA A 759 -5.76 -4.52 48.88
C ALA A 759 -4.96 -3.92 50.06
N TYR A 760 -4.62 -2.63 49.92
CA TYR A 760 -4.39 -1.68 51.01
C TYR A 760 -3.00 -1.57 51.68
N ILE A 761 -2.00 -2.41 51.41
CA ILE A 761 -0.75 -2.37 52.21
C ILE A 761 0.53 -2.64 51.37
N PHE A 762 1.44 -1.68 51.12
CA PHE A 762 1.59 -0.32 51.67
C PHE A 762 1.95 0.74 50.60
N PHE A 763 1.19 1.83 50.62
CA PHE A 763 1.14 2.99 49.74
C PHE A 763 2.44 3.75 49.44
N ASN A 764 2.46 4.37 48.25
CA ASN A 764 3.12 5.67 48.03
C ASN A 764 2.18 6.60 47.21
N ARG A 765 2.27 7.93 47.39
CA ARG A 765 1.30 8.92 46.89
C ARG A 765 1.96 9.87 45.88
N ALA A 766 1.35 10.06 44.72
CA ALA A 766 1.85 10.99 43.70
C ALA A 766 1.75 12.46 44.17
N PRO A 767 2.64 13.38 43.72
CA PRO A 767 2.44 14.81 43.86
C PRO A 767 1.19 15.26 43.08
N SER A 768 0.53 16.31 43.57
CA SER A 768 -0.58 16.97 42.89
C SER A 768 -0.11 18.25 42.22
N VAL A 769 -0.53 18.48 40.97
CA VAL A 769 -0.34 19.75 40.27
C VAL A 769 -1.69 20.42 40.10
N THR A 770 -1.73 21.73 40.33
CA THR A 770 -2.86 22.59 40.04
C THR A 770 -2.43 23.55 38.92
N VAL A 771 -3.11 23.49 37.77
CA VAL A 771 -2.87 24.37 36.63
C VAL A 771 -3.84 25.56 36.69
N GLU A 772 -3.31 26.77 36.79
CA GLU A 772 -4.07 28.02 36.71
C GLU A 772 -3.74 28.71 35.37
N VAL A 773 -4.69 28.64 34.42
CA VAL A 773 -4.62 29.37 33.15
C VAL A 773 -5.14 30.79 33.37
N GLY A 774 -4.27 31.79 33.17
CA GLY A 774 -4.58 33.21 33.34
C GLY A 774 -5.41 33.80 32.20
N GLY A 775 -5.91 35.02 32.39
CA GLY A 775 -6.67 35.74 31.36
C GLY A 775 -5.79 36.19 30.18
N GLN A 776 -6.38 36.22 28.98
CA GLN A 776 -5.74 36.71 27.76
C GLN A 776 -5.46 38.22 27.84
N ALA A 777 -4.19 38.61 27.70
CA ALA A 777 -3.75 40.00 27.82
C ALA A 777 -3.08 40.55 26.55
N GLY A 778 -3.30 41.84 26.28
CA GLY A 778 -2.68 42.57 25.17
C GLY A 778 -3.25 42.23 23.77
N PRO A 779 -2.79 42.93 22.72
CA PRO A 779 -3.23 42.69 21.34
C PRO A 779 -2.82 41.30 20.80
N THR A 780 -1.79 40.69 21.39
CA THR A 780 -1.27 39.35 21.06
C THR A 780 -1.96 38.21 21.83
N LYS A 781 -2.96 38.51 22.68
CA LYS A 781 -3.67 37.55 23.55
C LYS A 781 -2.74 36.58 24.29
N GLN A 782 -1.70 37.11 24.92
CA GLN A 782 -0.79 36.29 25.72
C GLN A 782 -1.53 35.66 26.90
N ILE A 783 -1.27 34.38 27.14
CA ILE A 783 -1.88 33.60 28.22
C ILE A 783 -0.76 33.13 29.14
N GLN A 784 -0.78 33.63 30.38
CA GLN A 784 0.12 33.17 31.42
C GLN A 784 -0.45 31.91 32.06
N VAL A 785 0.22 30.77 31.92
CA VAL A 785 -0.12 29.53 32.63
C VAL A 785 0.78 29.41 33.86
N THR A 786 0.17 29.20 35.02
CA THR A 786 0.88 28.97 36.29
C THR A 786 0.63 27.54 36.74
N VAL A 787 1.70 26.77 36.89
CA VAL A 787 1.67 25.36 37.28
C VAL A 787 2.21 25.23 38.69
N LYS A 788 1.33 24.89 39.64
CA LYS A 788 1.66 24.75 41.06
C LYS A 788 1.71 23.27 41.42
N GLY A 789 2.90 22.68 41.40
CA GLY A 789 3.16 21.34 41.92
C GLY A 789 3.45 21.33 43.42
N GLU A 790 2.69 20.54 44.18
CA GLU A 790 2.95 20.27 45.59
C GLU A 790 3.75 18.97 45.77
N SER A 791 4.87 19.06 46.48
CA SER A 791 5.77 17.92 46.72
C SER A 791 5.30 17.07 47.91
N ASN A 792 4.96 15.81 47.62
CA ASN A 792 4.49 14.85 48.62
C ASN A 792 5.61 13.97 49.22
N ASN A 793 6.89 14.28 48.96
CA ASN A 793 8.05 13.53 49.46
C ASN A 793 9.18 14.39 50.08
N GLY A 794 9.01 15.72 50.13
CA GLY A 794 9.96 16.63 50.79
C GLY A 794 11.10 17.18 49.92
N TYR A 795 11.11 16.90 48.61
CA TYR A 795 12.08 17.47 47.66
C TYR A 795 11.46 18.58 46.80
N GLY A 796 12.30 19.42 46.18
CA GLY A 796 11.84 20.55 45.35
C GLY A 796 11.48 20.13 43.93
N VAL A 797 10.37 20.66 43.41
CA VAL A 797 9.90 20.39 42.04
C VAL A 797 10.54 21.32 41.01
N SER A 798 10.85 20.78 39.82
CA SER A 798 11.32 21.55 38.66
C SER A 798 10.49 21.22 37.42
N TYR A 799 10.29 22.21 36.54
CA TYR A 799 9.43 22.12 35.36
C TYR A 799 10.26 22.34 34.08
N THR A 800 10.06 21.51 33.07
CA THR A 800 10.65 21.67 31.73
C THR A 800 9.59 21.44 30.67
N VAL A 801 9.53 22.29 29.63
CA VAL A 801 8.72 22.00 28.45
C VAL A 801 9.31 20.77 27.76
N LYS A 802 8.47 19.77 27.51
CA LYS A 802 8.84 18.51 26.84
C LYS A 802 8.35 18.50 25.39
N VAL A 803 7.19 19.10 25.14
CA VAL A 803 6.61 19.28 23.81
C VAL A 803 6.09 20.70 23.75
N ASP A 804 6.63 21.48 22.82
CA ASP A 804 6.17 22.84 22.51
C ASP A 804 4.74 22.83 21.92
N PRO A 805 3.97 23.92 22.09
CA PRO A 805 2.66 24.08 21.46
C PRO A 805 2.75 24.07 19.92
N LYS A 806 1.64 23.71 19.26
CA LYS A 806 1.61 23.55 17.79
C LYS A 806 1.26 24.84 17.05
N PHE A 807 0.42 25.68 17.65
CA PHE A 807 -0.21 26.85 17.03
C PHE A 807 0.22 28.19 17.67
N GLY A 808 1.26 28.14 18.50
CA GLY A 808 1.86 29.28 19.17
C GLY A 808 3.29 28.99 19.61
N SER A 809 3.74 29.71 20.64
CA SER A 809 5.03 29.49 21.30
C SER A 809 4.88 29.61 22.81
N VAL A 810 5.62 28.80 23.56
CA VAL A 810 5.72 28.90 25.03
C VAL A 810 7.13 29.29 25.43
N VAL A 811 7.24 30.30 26.28
CA VAL A 811 8.48 30.63 26.99
C VAL A 811 8.28 30.48 28.49
N ALA A 812 9.31 30.02 29.20
CA ALA A 812 9.30 30.04 30.66
C ALA A 812 9.26 31.49 31.15
N GLY A 813 8.36 31.80 32.08
CA GLY A 813 8.26 33.12 32.72
C GLY A 813 9.35 33.32 33.78
N ASP A 814 9.44 34.54 34.31
CA ASP A 814 10.47 34.95 35.29
C ASP A 814 10.41 34.20 36.64
N THR A 815 9.37 33.39 36.86
CA THR A 815 9.16 32.59 38.09
C THR A 815 9.07 31.10 37.74
N PRO A 816 9.81 30.20 38.42
CA PRO A 816 9.73 28.75 38.18
C PRO A 816 8.31 28.20 38.28
N GLY A 817 7.87 27.47 37.25
CA GLY A 817 6.49 26.95 37.15
C GLY A 817 5.51 27.90 36.43
N THR A 818 5.94 29.07 35.98
CA THR A 818 5.16 29.95 35.11
C THR A 818 5.60 29.81 33.65
N PHE A 819 4.63 29.80 32.74
CA PHE A 819 4.80 29.75 31.29
C PHE A 819 3.99 30.86 30.63
N ILE A 820 4.50 31.46 29.56
CA ILE A 820 3.78 32.46 28.74
C ILE A 820 3.55 31.86 27.36
N TYR A 821 2.29 31.56 27.05
CA TYR A 821 1.85 31.16 25.72
C TYR A 821 1.54 32.40 24.88
N THR A 822 2.06 32.45 23.65
CA THR A 822 1.72 33.45 22.63
C THR A 822 1.23 32.73 21.37
N ALA A 823 -0.01 32.99 20.96
CA ALA A 823 -0.62 32.41 19.76
C ALA A 823 -0.01 32.98 18.47
N ASN A 824 -0.11 32.25 17.36
CA ASN A 824 0.14 32.81 16.02
C ASN A 824 -0.86 33.94 15.71
N ASP A 825 -0.38 35.06 15.15
CA ASP A 825 -1.17 36.26 14.84
C ASP A 825 -2.44 35.95 14.01
N ALA A 826 -2.34 35.00 13.07
CA ALA A 826 -3.47 34.56 12.25
C ALA A 826 -4.63 33.93 13.06
N LEU A 827 -4.34 33.37 14.23
CA LEU A 827 -5.28 32.65 15.09
C LEU A 827 -5.86 33.54 16.20
N ILE A 828 -5.34 34.76 16.40
CA ILE A 828 -5.83 35.71 17.41
C ILE A 828 -7.28 36.14 17.15
N GLN A 829 -7.66 36.36 15.89
CA GLN A 829 -9.02 36.79 15.54
C GLN A 829 -10.05 35.65 15.61
N PRO A 830 -9.84 34.47 14.97
CA PRO A 830 -10.78 33.36 15.06
C PRO A 830 -10.77 32.66 16.43
N GLY A 831 -9.65 32.68 17.14
CA GLY A 831 -9.42 31.84 18.32
C GLY A 831 -8.91 30.44 17.93
N ILE A 832 -8.37 29.69 18.88
CA ILE A 832 -7.93 28.30 18.71
C ILE A 832 -7.78 27.62 20.08
N VAL A 833 -7.81 26.29 20.12
CA VAL A 833 -7.35 25.49 21.28
C VAL A 833 -6.00 24.87 20.92
N ASP A 834 -5.01 25.02 21.80
CA ASP A 834 -3.65 24.48 21.61
C ASP A 834 -3.20 23.75 22.88
N HIS A 835 -2.22 22.85 22.74
CA HIS A 835 -1.74 21.99 23.82
C HIS A 835 -0.22 21.97 23.87
N PHE A 836 0.36 22.09 25.06
CA PHE A 836 1.79 21.87 25.29
C PHE A 836 2.02 20.94 26.48
N THR A 837 3.09 20.15 26.46
CA THR A 837 3.37 19.16 27.52
C THR A 837 4.59 19.60 28.32
N ILE A 838 4.43 19.61 29.64
CA ILE A 838 5.52 19.86 30.58
C ILE A 838 5.86 18.59 31.36
N THR A 839 7.15 18.38 31.63
CA THR A 839 7.58 17.37 32.61
C THR A 839 7.77 18.04 33.96
N VAL A 840 7.15 17.48 35.00
CA VAL A 840 7.33 17.85 36.39
C VAL A 840 8.24 16.81 37.05
N ASN A 841 9.42 17.25 37.49
CA ASN A 841 10.47 16.39 38.06
C ASN A 841 10.65 16.69 39.56
N ASN A 842 10.73 15.64 40.38
CA ASN A 842 10.88 15.73 41.83
C ASN A 842 12.02 14.83 42.38
N GLY A 843 13.06 14.56 41.58
CA GLY A 843 14.10 13.55 41.88
C GLY A 843 15.57 13.99 41.75
N THR A 844 15.88 15.26 41.44
CA THR A 844 17.22 15.68 40.99
C THR A 844 18.33 15.74 42.07
N ALA A 845 18.06 15.38 43.33
CA ALA A 845 19.02 15.45 44.45
C ALA A 845 19.43 14.09 45.07
N ALA A 846 18.89 12.96 44.60
CA ALA A 846 19.00 11.67 45.30
C ALA A 846 20.10 10.70 44.80
N LYS A 847 21.06 11.15 43.98
CA LYS A 847 22.15 10.29 43.42
C LYS A 847 23.46 10.42 44.20
N LEU A 848 23.84 9.36 44.92
CA LEU A 848 25.18 9.21 45.50
C LEU A 848 26.21 8.85 44.41
N PRO A 849 27.43 9.42 44.44
CA PRO A 849 28.44 9.18 43.39
C PRO A 849 29.14 7.82 43.54
N GLY A 850 29.53 7.25 42.39
CA GLY A 850 30.31 6.00 42.32
C GLY A 850 29.48 4.72 42.21
N LEU A 851 30.16 3.57 42.33
CA LEU A 851 29.62 2.22 42.10
C LEU A 851 28.35 1.88 42.92
N ALA A 852 28.16 2.52 44.08
CA ALA A 852 26.96 2.35 44.91
C ALA A 852 25.68 2.92 44.26
N GLY A 853 25.77 4.06 43.58
CA GLY A 853 24.63 4.70 42.91
C GLY A 853 24.12 3.89 41.71
N MET A 854 24.98 3.07 41.11
CA MET A 854 24.63 2.21 39.97
C MET A 854 23.74 1.03 40.40
N VAL A 855 24.08 0.39 41.53
CA VAL A 855 23.27 -0.69 42.12
C VAL A 855 21.93 -0.16 42.65
N GLN A 856 21.93 1.02 43.27
CA GLN A 856 20.73 1.71 43.72
C GLN A 856 19.78 2.06 42.54
N GLY A 857 20.35 2.54 41.41
CA GLY A 857 19.59 2.81 40.20
C GLY A 857 18.97 1.55 39.57
N MET A 858 19.70 0.44 39.51
CA MET A 858 19.16 -0.83 39.00
C MET A 858 18.01 -1.37 39.86
N LEU A 859 18.10 -1.27 41.20
CA LEU A 859 17.03 -1.67 42.12
C LEU A 859 15.78 -0.78 41.99
N HIS A 860 15.96 0.52 41.78
CA HIS A 860 14.84 1.45 41.60
C HIS A 860 14.14 1.26 40.24
N SER A 861 14.90 1.08 39.14
CA SER A 861 14.32 0.76 37.83
C SER A 861 13.62 -0.60 37.82
N PHE A 862 14.15 -1.60 38.55
CA PHE A 862 13.47 -2.89 38.74
C PHE A 862 12.16 -2.72 39.53
N ALA A 863 12.13 -1.86 40.57
CA ALA A 863 10.91 -1.56 41.31
C ALA A 863 9.82 -0.87 40.46
N ILE A 864 10.19 -0.01 39.50
CA ILE A 864 9.25 0.54 38.51
C ILE A 864 8.76 -0.55 37.56
N MET A 865 9.67 -1.39 37.03
CA MET A 865 9.39 -2.45 36.07
C MET A 865 8.43 -3.53 36.62
N VAL A 866 8.47 -3.83 37.93
CA VAL A 866 7.55 -4.78 38.59
C VAL A 866 6.33 -4.11 39.24
N GLY A 867 6.09 -2.83 38.98
CA GLY A 867 4.91 -2.10 39.46
C GLY A 867 4.91 -1.69 40.94
N ALA A 868 6.06 -1.78 41.62
CA ALA A 868 6.23 -1.44 43.04
C ALA A 868 6.57 0.04 43.29
N ALA A 869 6.92 0.81 42.26
CA ALA A 869 7.17 2.25 42.32
C ALA A 869 6.67 2.97 41.05
N LYS A 870 6.38 4.27 41.16
CA LYS A 870 6.12 5.16 40.00
C LYS A 870 7.34 6.05 39.72
N PRO A 871 7.54 6.57 38.49
CA PRO A 871 8.70 7.39 38.15
C PRO A 871 8.77 8.73 38.92
N ASP A 872 9.99 9.24 39.12
CA ASP A 872 10.26 10.56 39.74
C ASP A 872 9.89 11.77 38.86
N THR A 873 9.43 11.50 37.63
CA THR A 873 8.98 12.47 36.63
C THR A 873 7.60 12.08 36.13
N PHE A 874 6.67 13.02 36.06
CA PHE A 874 5.42 12.84 35.33
C PHE A 874 5.22 13.98 34.32
N ASP A 875 4.55 13.67 33.22
CA ASP A 875 4.21 14.63 32.19
C ASP A 875 2.76 15.10 32.38
N GLU A 876 2.53 16.40 32.29
CA GLU A 876 1.22 17.04 32.33
C GLU A 876 0.99 17.79 31.01
N THR A 877 -0.11 17.49 30.32
CA THR A 877 -0.51 18.19 29.09
C THR A 877 -1.44 19.34 29.46
N ILE A 878 -1.05 20.56 29.08
CA ILE A 878 -1.78 21.79 29.38
C ILE A 878 -2.54 22.21 28.14
N GLU A 879 -3.87 22.34 28.27
CA GLU A 879 -4.75 22.96 27.28
C GLU A 879 -4.76 24.48 27.46
N VAL A 880 -4.69 25.21 26.34
CA VAL A 880 -4.76 26.68 26.28
C VAL A 880 -5.76 27.10 25.22
N THR A 881 -6.77 27.88 25.61
CA THR A 881 -7.81 28.38 24.71
C THR A 881 -7.64 29.87 24.46
N VAL A 882 -7.48 30.23 23.19
CA VAL A 882 -7.55 31.61 22.68
C VAL A 882 -8.99 31.87 22.24
N ASP A 883 -9.68 32.79 22.90
CA ASP A 883 -11.05 33.16 22.52
C ASP A 883 -11.05 33.95 21.21
N GLY A 884 -12.07 33.78 20.37
CA GLY A 884 -12.20 34.54 19.13
C GLY A 884 -13.58 34.40 18.48
N THR A 885 -13.69 34.71 17.19
CA THR A 885 -14.97 34.64 16.46
C THR A 885 -15.48 33.20 16.26
N LYS A 886 -14.60 32.20 16.39
CA LYS A 886 -14.80 30.79 16.05
C LYS A 886 -15.26 30.57 14.61
N GLN A 887 -14.73 31.41 13.71
CA GLN A 887 -15.00 31.41 12.27
C GLN A 887 -13.67 31.49 11.52
N TYR A 888 -13.35 30.43 10.78
CA TYR A 888 -12.06 30.20 10.12
C TYR A 888 -12.27 30.15 8.61
N GLY A 889 -11.55 30.96 7.84
CA GLY A 889 -11.83 31.14 6.41
C GLY A 889 -13.01 32.08 6.12
N ASN A 890 -13.47 32.10 4.86
CA ASN A 890 -14.54 33.00 4.40
C ASN A 890 -15.23 32.41 3.16
N ALA A 891 -16.43 31.89 3.34
CA ALA A 891 -17.19 31.23 2.28
C ALA A 891 -17.55 32.19 1.13
N THR A 892 -17.88 33.44 1.44
CA THR A 892 -18.32 34.45 0.47
C THR A 892 -17.22 34.84 -0.52
N THR A 893 -15.97 35.02 -0.05
CA THR A 893 -14.85 35.32 -0.95
C THR A 893 -14.34 34.06 -1.65
N ALA A 894 -14.34 32.92 -0.97
CA ALA A 894 -13.92 31.65 -1.54
C ALA A 894 -14.85 31.10 -2.63
N ALA A 895 -16.15 31.46 -2.60
CA ALA A 895 -17.11 31.13 -3.65
C ALA A 895 -16.62 31.49 -5.07
N ALA A 896 -15.85 32.57 -5.22
CA ALA A 896 -15.32 33.03 -6.51
C ALA A 896 -14.27 32.11 -7.13
N TYR A 897 -13.68 31.18 -6.36
CA TYR A 897 -12.70 30.21 -6.82
C TYR A 897 -13.31 28.83 -7.11
N TRP A 898 -14.63 28.69 -7.02
CA TRP A 898 -15.34 27.46 -7.33
C TRP A 898 -15.14 27.07 -8.79
N VAL A 899 -14.82 25.79 -9.03
CA VAL A 899 -14.70 25.21 -10.38
C VAL A 899 -15.75 24.11 -10.51
N SER A 900 -16.69 24.29 -11.44
CA SER A 900 -17.67 23.27 -11.80
C SER A 900 -17.00 22.12 -12.54
N GLN A 901 -17.43 20.88 -12.31
CA GLN A 901 -17.02 19.75 -13.15
C GLN A 901 -18.00 19.50 -14.31
N SER A 902 -17.45 19.14 -15.46
CA SER A 902 -18.18 18.61 -16.63
C SER A 902 -17.97 17.11 -16.83
N TYR A 903 -17.02 16.51 -16.11
CA TYR A 903 -16.66 15.09 -16.19
C TYR A 903 -16.69 14.40 -14.80
N SER A 904 -16.34 13.11 -14.73
CA SER A 904 -16.18 12.36 -13.47
C SER A 904 -14.81 12.63 -12.81
N ASN A 905 -14.49 13.91 -12.59
CA ASN A 905 -13.14 14.38 -12.25
C ASN A 905 -13.11 15.29 -11.01
N CYS A 906 -14.00 15.06 -10.05
CA CYS A 906 -14.17 15.90 -8.85
C CYS A 906 -12.85 16.24 -8.14
N GLN A 907 -11.93 15.28 -8.01
CA GLN A 907 -10.60 15.48 -7.44
C GLN A 907 -9.79 16.57 -8.17
N LEU A 908 -9.83 16.61 -9.51
CA LEU A 908 -9.12 17.61 -10.31
C LEU A 908 -9.74 18.99 -10.14
N GLN A 909 -11.08 19.09 -10.08
CA GLN A 909 -11.74 20.39 -9.89
C GLN A 909 -11.61 20.91 -8.45
N ALA A 910 -11.63 20.03 -7.45
CA ALA A 910 -11.33 20.39 -6.06
C ALA A 910 -9.87 20.86 -5.92
N ALA A 911 -8.92 20.17 -6.54
CA ALA A 911 -7.51 20.58 -6.57
C ALA A 911 -7.29 21.91 -7.29
N ALA A 912 -7.95 22.11 -8.44
CA ALA A 912 -7.95 23.38 -9.17
C ALA A 912 -8.53 24.52 -8.32
N SER A 913 -9.72 24.34 -7.76
CA SER A 913 -10.38 25.32 -6.90
C SER A 913 -9.53 25.66 -5.67
N ALA A 914 -8.90 24.66 -5.05
CA ALA A 914 -8.05 24.87 -3.88
C ALA A 914 -6.77 25.67 -4.22
N VAL A 915 -6.04 25.33 -5.28
CA VAL A 915 -4.81 26.09 -5.62
C VAL A 915 -5.12 27.49 -6.14
N LEU A 916 -6.22 27.65 -6.89
CA LEU A 916 -6.73 28.97 -7.30
C LEU A 916 -7.12 29.83 -6.08
N GLN A 917 -7.79 29.25 -5.08
CA GLN A 917 -8.08 29.90 -3.81
C GLN A 917 -6.81 30.24 -3.00
N ALA A 918 -5.76 29.42 -3.05
CA ALA A 918 -4.48 29.73 -2.40
C ALA A 918 -3.79 30.92 -3.08
N LEU A 919 -3.72 30.92 -4.41
CA LEU A 919 -3.07 31.94 -5.23
C LEU A 919 -3.93 33.20 -5.49
N LYS A 920 -5.20 33.20 -5.04
CA LYS A 920 -6.21 34.24 -5.29
C LYS A 920 -6.47 34.51 -6.78
N GLN A 921 -6.32 33.49 -7.62
CA GLN A 921 -6.54 33.54 -9.07
C GLN A 921 -7.95 33.02 -9.39
N LEU A 922 -8.66 33.66 -10.32
CA LEU A 922 -9.99 33.20 -10.74
C LEU A 922 -9.86 32.08 -11.80
N PRO A 923 -10.78 31.09 -11.81
CA PRO A 923 -10.82 30.09 -12.87
C PRO A 923 -11.17 30.70 -14.22
N THR A 924 -10.71 30.04 -15.28
CA THR A 924 -10.99 30.35 -16.69
C THR A 924 -11.83 29.25 -17.33
N ALA A 925 -12.40 29.51 -18.51
CA ALA A 925 -13.14 28.51 -19.29
C ALA A 925 -12.32 27.23 -19.58
N ASP A 926 -11.01 27.36 -19.74
CA ASP A 926 -10.10 26.24 -20.07
C ASP A 926 -9.53 25.52 -18.84
N THR A 927 -9.92 25.92 -17.62
CA THR A 927 -9.33 25.39 -16.37
C THR A 927 -9.52 23.89 -16.25
N GLU A 928 -10.75 23.38 -16.41
CA GLU A 928 -11.04 21.95 -16.31
C GLU A 928 -10.25 21.12 -17.34
N GLN A 929 -10.21 21.56 -18.60
CA GLN A 929 -9.51 20.85 -19.67
C GLN A 929 -7.99 20.84 -19.45
N THR A 930 -7.41 21.95 -18.97
CA THR A 930 -5.98 22.05 -18.67
C THR A 930 -5.56 21.02 -17.62
N TRP A 931 -6.36 20.84 -16.56
CA TRP A 931 -6.08 19.86 -15.52
C TRP A 931 -6.26 18.41 -15.99
N VAL A 932 -7.26 18.15 -16.82
CA VAL A 932 -7.45 16.85 -17.50
C VAL A 932 -6.23 16.51 -18.35
N ASP A 933 -5.74 17.44 -19.18
CA ASP A 933 -4.61 17.21 -20.08
C ASP A 933 -3.29 16.99 -19.30
N TRP A 934 -3.09 17.69 -18.19
CA TRP A 934 -1.99 17.42 -17.26
C TRP A 934 -2.10 16.03 -16.63
N ALA A 935 -3.26 15.64 -16.12
CA ALA A 935 -3.44 14.33 -15.50
C ALA A 935 -3.28 13.17 -16.50
N LYS A 936 -3.70 13.35 -17.75
CA LYS A 936 -3.50 12.35 -18.84
C LYS A 936 -2.05 12.19 -19.28
N THR A 937 -1.23 13.23 -19.15
CA THR A 937 0.17 13.21 -19.61
C THR A 937 1.16 12.78 -18.52
N ASN A 938 0.84 13.03 -17.24
CA ASN A 938 1.71 12.72 -16.11
C ASN A 938 1.53 11.27 -15.59
N ASP A 939 2.64 10.67 -15.16
CA ASP A 939 2.65 9.35 -14.52
C ASP A 939 2.19 9.47 -13.06
N SER A 940 1.45 8.48 -12.57
CA SER A 940 0.91 8.44 -11.21
C SER A 940 2.02 8.19 -10.18
N VAL A 941 2.02 8.99 -9.10
CA VAL A 941 2.88 8.76 -7.93
C VAL A 941 2.22 7.80 -6.93
N VAL A 942 0.89 7.64 -7.01
CA VAL A 942 0.12 6.66 -6.23
C VAL A 942 0.24 5.25 -6.83
N THR A 943 0.10 5.17 -8.15
CA THR A 943 0.17 3.95 -8.97
C THR A 943 1.32 4.05 -10.01
N PRO A 944 2.59 4.08 -9.58
CA PRO A 944 3.76 4.02 -10.46
C PRO A 944 3.64 3.03 -11.59
N GLY A 945 3.99 3.50 -12.78
CA GLY A 945 3.78 2.81 -14.05
C GLY A 945 2.46 3.12 -14.75
N ALA A 946 1.43 3.60 -14.05
CA ALA A 946 0.20 4.10 -14.66
C ALA A 946 0.24 5.61 -14.92
N LYS A 947 -0.73 6.13 -15.70
CA LYS A 947 -1.02 7.57 -15.77
C LYS A 947 -1.91 7.99 -14.61
N MET A 948 -1.86 9.26 -14.21
CA MET A 948 -2.74 9.81 -13.16
C MET A 948 -4.22 9.79 -13.56
N TYR A 949 -4.50 9.87 -14.87
CA TYR A 949 -5.84 9.81 -15.45
C TYR A 949 -5.73 9.19 -16.84
N LEU A 950 -6.63 8.28 -17.23
CA LEU A 950 -6.57 7.66 -18.56
C LEU A 950 -7.37 8.50 -19.58
N ASP A 951 -8.59 8.90 -19.24
CA ASP A 951 -9.40 9.82 -20.05
C ASP A 951 -10.48 10.55 -19.24
N ALA A 952 -10.95 11.70 -19.73
CA ALA A 952 -12.08 12.44 -19.16
C ALA A 952 -13.41 11.67 -19.21
N ASN A 953 -13.50 10.71 -20.14
CA ASN A 953 -14.69 9.94 -20.45
C ASN A 953 -14.55 8.48 -20.00
N ILE A 954 -13.81 8.21 -18.92
CA ILE A 954 -13.92 6.94 -18.19
C ILE A 954 -14.29 7.21 -16.72
N ALA A 955 -14.94 6.25 -16.09
CA ALA A 955 -15.41 6.35 -14.70
C ALA A 955 -14.32 6.02 -13.66
N GLU A 956 -13.08 6.47 -13.90
CA GLU A 956 -11.94 6.28 -12.98
C GLU A 956 -11.33 7.64 -12.65
N GLY A 957 -11.50 8.09 -11.39
CA GLY A 957 -11.00 9.39 -10.92
C GLY A 957 -9.48 9.41 -10.69
N VAL A 958 -8.95 10.62 -10.47
CA VAL A 958 -7.54 10.83 -10.08
C VAL A 958 -7.40 10.69 -8.57
N ALA A 959 -6.33 10.06 -8.10
CA ALA A 959 -6.06 9.91 -6.66
C ALA A 959 -5.64 11.26 -6.01
N THR A 960 -5.96 11.46 -4.74
CA THR A 960 -5.67 12.71 -4.01
C THR A 960 -4.20 13.11 -4.05
N GLN A 961 -3.29 12.15 -3.88
CA GLN A 961 -1.85 12.41 -3.86
C GLN A 961 -1.29 12.67 -5.27
N ASP A 962 -1.92 12.15 -6.33
CA ASP A 962 -1.60 12.52 -7.72
C ASP A 962 -2.01 13.96 -8.02
N ALA A 963 -3.19 14.39 -7.55
CA ALA A 963 -3.63 15.78 -7.65
C ALA A 963 -2.68 16.72 -6.88
N VAL A 964 -2.16 16.31 -5.71
CA VAL A 964 -1.11 17.04 -4.96
C VAL A 964 0.21 17.10 -5.72
N ALA A 965 0.61 16.03 -6.41
CA ALA A 965 1.79 16.02 -7.27
C ALA A 965 1.64 16.97 -8.48
N LEU A 966 0.44 17.06 -9.08
CA LEU A 966 0.13 18.06 -10.11
C LEU A 966 0.21 19.49 -9.57
N ILE A 967 -0.39 19.75 -8.39
CA ILE A 967 -0.32 21.07 -7.74
C ILE A 967 1.14 21.51 -7.56
N ASN A 968 1.97 20.68 -6.93
CA ASN A 968 3.38 20.97 -6.67
C ASN A 968 4.25 21.08 -7.95
N LYS A 969 3.81 20.47 -9.07
CA LYS A 969 4.54 20.49 -10.34
C LYS A 969 4.25 21.74 -11.18
N TYR A 970 3.01 22.20 -11.21
CA TYR A 970 2.56 23.27 -12.11
C TYR A 970 2.40 24.65 -11.43
N PHE A 971 2.35 24.71 -10.09
CA PHE A 971 2.16 25.95 -9.35
C PHE A 971 3.27 26.21 -8.33
N ASN A 972 3.60 27.48 -8.08
CA ASN A 972 4.57 27.87 -7.04
C ASN A 972 3.92 27.86 -5.64
N VAL A 973 3.55 26.67 -5.19
CA VAL A 973 2.97 26.41 -3.87
C VAL A 973 3.65 25.19 -3.24
N THR A 974 3.36 24.96 -1.97
CA THR A 974 3.64 23.70 -1.28
C THR A 974 2.30 23.08 -0.89
N ALA A 975 1.93 21.98 -1.54
CA ALA A 975 0.76 21.18 -1.21
C ALA A 975 1.18 19.91 -0.47
N THR A 976 0.55 19.65 0.67
CA THR A 976 0.80 18.50 1.54
C THR A 976 -0.50 17.73 1.77
N TYR A 977 -0.41 16.41 1.89
CA TYR A 977 -1.53 15.52 2.16
C TYR A 977 -1.24 14.65 3.38
N ARG A 978 -2.27 14.40 4.19
CA ARG A 978 -2.23 13.56 5.39
C ARG A 978 -3.57 12.87 5.61
N GLU A 979 -3.54 11.63 6.07
CA GLU A 979 -4.68 10.93 6.68
C GLU A 979 -4.49 10.85 8.20
N TYR A 980 -5.60 10.63 8.90
CA TYR A 980 -5.69 10.44 10.34
C TYR A 980 -6.45 9.15 10.65
N ASP A 981 -6.30 8.64 11.88
CA ASP A 981 -7.08 7.49 12.31
C ASP A 981 -8.59 7.81 12.32
N LYS A 982 -9.44 6.81 12.08
CA LYS A 982 -10.91 6.99 12.04
C LYS A 982 -11.54 7.10 13.45
N THR A 983 -10.81 7.63 14.44
CA THR A 983 -11.29 7.85 15.81
C THR A 983 -11.76 9.29 16.02
N GLN A 984 -12.54 9.52 17.08
CA GLN A 984 -13.04 10.86 17.39
C GLN A 984 -11.90 11.83 17.70
N GLU A 985 -10.93 11.40 18.50
CA GLU A 985 -9.78 12.22 18.93
C GLU A 985 -8.91 12.65 17.74
N ALA A 986 -8.72 11.74 16.78
CA ALA A 986 -8.01 12.01 15.54
C ALA A 986 -8.79 12.94 14.61
N GLY A 987 -10.12 12.83 14.57
CA GLY A 987 -10.99 13.78 13.86
C GLY A 987 -11.01 15.18 14.48
N GLU A 988 -10.95 15.28 15.80
CA GLU A 988 -10.79 16.55 16.53
C GLU A 988 -9.45 17.21 16.20
N GLN A 989 -8.35 16.43 16.14
CA GLN A 989 -7.05 16.93 15.67
C GLN A 989 -7.09 17.39 14.20
N ALA A 990 -7.71 16.62 13.31
CA ALA A 990 -7.82 16.96 11.90
C ALA A 990 -8.61 18.27 11.69
N LEU A 991 -9.69 18.46 12.46
CA LEU A 991 -10.48 19.69 12.43
C LEU A 991 -9.67 20.91 12.91
N GLN A 992 -8.86 20.79 13.97
CA GLN A 992 -7.96 21.87 14.41
C GLN A 992 -6.92 22.24 13.33
N ASP A 993 -6.33 21.26 12.65
CA ASP A 993 -5.35 21.49 11.57
C ASP A 993 -6.00 22.18 10.37
N LEU A 994 -7.25 21.83 10.04
CA LEU A 994 -8.07 22.48 9.03
C LEU A 994 -8.43 23.93 9.41
N GLU A 995 -8.88 24.16 10.64
CA GLU A 995 -9.19 25.49 11.18
C GLU A 995 -7.98 26.42 11.13
N ALA A 996 -6.81 25.94 11.58
CA ALA A 996 -5.57 26.69 11.55
C ALA A 996 -5.14 27.04 10.11
N ALA A 997 -5.22 26.09 9.17
CA ALA A 997 -4.90 26.34 7.78
C ALA A 997 -5.78 27.44 7.15
N LEU A 998 -7.10 27.39 7.39
CA LEU A 998 -8.04 28.38 6.88
C LEU A 998 -7.84 29.77 7.48
N ALA A 999 -7.47 29.86 8.77
CA ALA A 999 -7.14 31.12 9.43
C ALA A 999 -5.84 31.74 8.90
N GLU A 1000 -4.83 30.92 8.59
CA GLU A 1000 -3.58 31.35 7.95
C GLU A 1000 -3.75 31.72 6.46
N GLY A 1001 -4.97 31.65 5.92
CA GLY A 1001 -5.30 32.04 4.54
C GLY A 1001 -4.89 31.02 3.48
N LYS A 1002 -4.42 29.84 3.90
CA LYS A 1002 -4.20 28.65 3.07
C LYS A 1002 -5.54 28.11 2.57
N SER A 1003 -5.52 27.18 1.63
CA SER A 1003 -6.71 26.43 1.22
C SER A 1003 -6.60 24.96 1.64
N ALA A 1004 -7.75 24.32 1.82
CA ALA A 1004 -7.86 22.95 2.27
C ALA A 1004 -8.84 22.16 1.38
N MET A 1005 -8.44 20.97 0.95
CA MET A 1005 -9.25 20.03 0.20
C MET A 1005 -9.36 18.72 0.99
N VAL A 1006 -10.55 18.12 0.95
CA VAL A 1006 -10.96 16.92 1.69
C VAL A 1006 -11.83 16.02 0.81
N ALA A 1007 -11.97 14.75 1.17
CA ALA A 1007 -12.88 13.81 0.55
C ALA A 1007 -14.00 13.36 1.51
N TYR A 1008 -15.13 12.93 0.95
CA TYR A 1008 -16.24 12.32 1.69
C TYR A 1008 -17.14 11.49 0.77
N PRO A 1009 -17.92 10.53 1.32
CA PRO A 1009 -18.96 9.83 0.56
C PRO A 1009 -20.16 10.75 0.26
N VAL A 1010 -20.59 10.82 -1.01
CA VAL A 1010 -21.82 11.56 -1.38
C VAL A 1010 -23.05 11.01 -0.67
N SER A 1011 -23.09 9.70 -0.42
CA SER A 1011 -24.16 8.98 0.28
C SER A 1011 -24.44 9.49 1.69
N ILE A 1012 -23.42 10.03 2.39
CA ILE A 1012 -23.57 10.67 3.70
C ILE A 1012 -23.91 12.16 3.52
N VAL A 1013 -23.07 12.88 2.79
CA VAL A 1013 -23.11 14.35 2.79
C VAL A 1013 -24.27 14.90 1.97
N TRP A 1014 -24.45 14.42 0.74
CA TRP A 1014 -25.47 14.96 -0.17
C TRP A 1014 -26.89 14.60 0.29
N THR A 1015 -27.11 13.35 0.73
CA THR A 1015 -28.39 12.88 1.29
C THR A 1015 -28.93 13.76 2.43
N ALA A 1016 -28.05 14.41 3.18
CA ALA A 1016 -28.43 15.29 4.29
C ALA A 1016 -28.77 16.73 3.86
N VAL A 1017 -28.40 17.16 2.65
CA VAL A 1017 -28.45 18.59 2.22
C VAL A 1017 -28.99 18.84 0.81
N THR A 1018 -29.36 17.80 0.05
CA THR A 1018 -29.98 17.88 -1.29
C THR A 1018 -31.16 16.90 -1.41
N ASP A 1019 -31.67 16.68 -2.62
CA ASP A 1019 -32.66 15.64 -2.95
C ASP A 1019 -32.04 14.31 -3.42
N PHE A 1020 -30.72 14.14 -3.24
CA PHE A 1020 -30.00 12.91 -3.58
C PHE A 1020 -30.57 11.70 -2.84
N THR A 1021 -30.80 10.60 -3.58
CA THR A 1021 -31.28 9.33 -3.05
C THR A 1021 -30.25 8.24 -3.38
N PRO A 1022 -29.54 7.68 -2.38
CA PRO A 1022 -28.51 6.67 -2.61
C PRO A 1022 -29.05 5.38 -3.25
N GLU A 1023 -28.30 4.84 -4.21
CA GLU A 1023 -28.54 3.56 -4.87
C GLU A 1023 -27.66 2.44 -4.26
N SER A 1024 -27.91 1.19 -4.64
CA SER A 1024 -27.17 0.02 -4.13
C SER A 1024 -25.68 -0.02 -4.50
N LYS A 1025 -25.22 0.87 -5.38
CA LYS A 1025 -23.83 1.04 -5.79
C LYS A 1025 -23.06 2.06 -4.94
N ASP A 1026 -23.76 2.90 -4.17
CA ASP A 1026 -23.16 4.02 -3.45
C ASP A 1026 -22.66 3.58 -2.07
N SER A 1027 -21.40 3.88 -1.75
CA SER A 1027 -20.79 3.46 -0.48
C SER A 1027 -21.01 4.49 0.62
N TYR A 1028 -21.32 4.04 1.83
CA TYR A 1028 -21.29 4.86 3.06
C TYR A 1028 -19.95 4.79 3.80
N TRP A 1029 -19.03 3.93 3.36
CA TRP A 1029 -17.79 3.58 4.08
C TRP A 1029 -16.52 3.91 3.30
N THR A 1030 -16.68 4.37 2.06
CA THR A 1030 -15.62 4.68 1.10
C THR A 1030 -15.88 6.09 0.57
N ALA A 1031 -14.89 6.96 0.61
CA ALA A 1031 -15.02 8.28 -0.02
C ALA A 1031 -14.98 8.13 -1.55
N ASP A 1032 -15.94 8.76 -2.22
CA ASP A 1032 -16.10 8.73 -3.68
C ASP A 1032 -16.09 10.15 -4.30
N HIS A 1033 -15.96 11.19 -3.47
CA HIS A 1033 -16.03 12.57 -3.90
C HIS A 1033 -15.12 13.51 -3.10
N ALA A 1034 -14.73 14.63 -3.71
CA ALA A 1034 -13.79 15.61 -3.15
C ALA A 1034 -14.33 17.04 -3.24
N ALA A 1035 -14.02 17.85 -2.22
CA ALA A 1035 -14.45 19.24 -2.13
C ALA A 1035 -13.41 20.12 -1.44
N VAL A 1036 -13.52 21.44 -1.64
CA VAL A 1036 -12.66 22.44 -0.98
C VAL A 1036 -13.40 23.02 0.22
N VAL A 1037 -12.81 22.98 1.40
CA VAL A 1037 -13.38 23.66 2.58
C VAL A 1037 -13.08 25.15 2.48
N THR A 1038 -14.13 25.96 2.57
CA THR A 1038 -14.05 27.42 2.38
C THR A 1038 -14.19 28.20 3.69
N GLN A 1039 -14.95 27.66 4.64
CA GLN A 1039 -15.08 28.22 5.99
C GLN A 1039 -15.53 27.16 7.01
N VAL A 1040 -14.96 27.18 8.21
CA VAL A 1040 -15.51 26.49 9.39
C VAL A 1040 -16.15 27.55 10.29
N ASP A 1041 -17.44 27.39 10.61
CA ASP A 1041 -18.21 28.29 11.47
C ASP A 1041 -18.77 27.51 12.67
N LEU A 1042 -17.91 27.29 13.67
CA LEU A 1042 -18.26 26.56 14.89
C LEU A 1042 -19.36 27.28 15.69
N LYS A 1043 -19.47 28.61 15.55
CA LYS A 1043 -20.50 29.41 16.22
C LYS A 1043 -21.91 29.05 15.75
N ASN A 1044 -22.06 28.77 14.45
CA ASN A 1044 -23.34 28.34 13.87
C ASN A 1044 -23.43 26.82 13.67
N GLY A 1045 -22.35 26.07 13.90
CA GLY A 1045 -22.30 24.61 13.72
C GLY A 1045 -22.28 24.18 12.25
N VAL A 1046 -21.66 24.97 11.38
CA VAL A 1046 -21.68 24.81 9.91
C VAL A 1046 -20.27 24.80 9.34
N VAL A 1047 -20.03 23.93 8.36
CA VAL A 1047 -18.85 23.97 7.48
C VAL A 1047 -19.34 24.34 6.08
N TYR A 1048 -18.65 25.29 5.44
CA TYR A 1048 -18.94 25.71 4.07
C TYR A 1048 -17.93 25.07 3.12
N VAL A 1049 -18.42 24.53 2.00
CA VAL A 1049 -17.59 23.88 0.97
C VAL A 1049 -17.84 24.45 -0.42
N ASN A 1050 -16.83 24.36 -1.27
CA ASN A 1050 -16.96 24.43 -2.72
C ASN A 1050 -16.92 22.99 -3.23
N ASP A 1051 -18.08 22.46 -3.58
CA ASP A 1051 -18.29 21.12 -4.16
C ASP A 1051 -18.56 21.28 -5.67
N SER A 1052 -17.80 20.60 -6.52
CA SER A 1052 -17.82 20.80 -7.99
C SER A 1052 -19.06 20.23 -8.71
N SER A 1053 -19.78 19.27 -8.12
CA SER A 1053 -20.94 18.60 -8.75
C SER A 1053 -22.22 18.55 -7.91
N MET A 1054 -22.23 18.99 -6.65
CA MET A 1054 -23.44 18.90 -5.83
C MET A 1054 -24.64 19.60 -6.47
N GLN A 1055 -25.67 18.82 -6.78
CA GLN A 1055 -26.94 19.30 -7.35
C GLN A 1055 -28.11 19.13 -6.39
N ASN A 1056 -29.13 19.94 -6.58
CA ASN A 1056 -30.45 19.80 -5.95
C ASN A 1056 -31.50 20.07 -7.03
N LYS A 1057 -32.34 19.08 -7.36
CA LYS A 1057 -33.34 19.15 -8.44
C LYS A 1057 -32.75 19.55 -9.80
N GLY A 1058 -31.56 19.02 -10.12
CA GLY A 1058 -30.84 19.30 -11.36
C GLY A 1058 -30.17 20.68 -11.44
N VAL A 1059 -30.26 21.51 -10.39
CA VAL A 1059 -29.56 22.80 -10.29
C VAL A 1059 -28.30 22.62 -9.46
N ASN A 1060 -27.15 23.12 -9.92
CA ASN A 1060 -25.92 23.08 -9.15
C ASN A 1060 -26.01 24.00 -7.92
N VAL A 1061 -25.68 23.47 -6.74
CA VAL A 1061 -25.75 24.15 -5.44
C VAL A 1061 -24.46 23.99 -4.62
N GLY A 1062 -23.38 23.50 -5.23
CA GLY A 1062 -22.12 23.18 -4.53
C GLY A 1062 -21.23 24.38 -4.21
N GLN A 1063 -21.46 25.54 -4.83
CA GLN A 1063 -20.70 26.77 -4.56
C GLN A 1063 -21.03 27.34 -3.16
N ALA A 1064 -20.02 27.45 -2.29
CA ALA A 1064 -20.15 27.90 -0.89
C ALA A 1064 -21.32 27.23 -0.12
N LYS A 1065 -21.53 25.93 -0.36
CA LYS A 1065 -22.59 25.13 0.26
C LYS A 1065 -22.38 25.01 1.76
N ALA A 1066 -23.38 25.39 2.55
CA ALA A 1066 -23.45 25.11 3.98
C ALA A 1066 -23.77 23.63 4.26
N LEU A 1067 -22.92 22.98 5.07
CA LEU A 1067 -23.08 21.63 5.60
C LEU A 1067 -23.17 21.69 7.14
N PRO A 1068 -24.10 20.98 7.80
CA PRO A 1068 -24.06 20.82 9.25
C PRO A 1068 -22.76 20.13 9.67
N ILE A 1069 -22.06 20.64 10.68
CA ILE A 1069 -20.72 20.13 11.04
C ILE A 1069 -20.72 18.64 11.38
N GLY A 1070 -21.77 18.12 12.02
CA GLY A 1070 -21.90 16.68 12.27
C GLY A 1070 -21.99 15.83 11.00
N VAL A 1071 -22.65 16.33 9.94
CA VAL A 1071 -22.72 15.64 8.63
C VAL A 1071 -21.35 15.65 7.95
N PHE A 1072 -20.67 16.81 7.98
CA PHE A 1072 -19.32 16.96 7.45
C PHE A 1072 -18.33 16.00 8.14
N MET A 1073 -18.28 16.01 9.47
CA MET A 1073 -17.37 15.15 10.24
C MET A 1073 -17.67 13.65 10.05
N SER A 1074 -18.94 13.25 9.92
CA SER A 1074 -19.29 11.85 9.62
C SER A 1074 -18.86 11.42 8.21
N GLY A 1075 -19.01 12.28 7.20
CA GLY A 1075 -18.53 12.00 5.85
C GLY A 1075 -17.01 11.93 5.79
N TRP A 1076 -16.34 12.89 6.43
CA TRP A 1076 -14.88 12.99 6.46
C TRP A 1076 -14.22 11.86 7.25
N GLN A 1077 -14.86 11.34 8.32
CA GLN A 1077 -14.40 10.15 9.04
C GLN A 1077 -14.31 8.92 8.13
N ALA A 1078 -15.25 8.73 7.19
CA ALA A 1078 -15.20 7.62 6.25
C ALA A 1078 -13.96 7.70 5.34
N ALA A 1079 -13.47 8.91 5.04
CA ALA A 1079 -12.24 9.17 4.30
C ALA A 1079 -10.94 9.06 5.14
N GLY A 1080 -11.01 8.82 6.46
CA GLY A 1080 -9.82 8.91 7.31
C GLY A 1080 -9.41 10.35 7.65
N TYR A 1081 -10.38 11.28 7.66
CA TYR A 1081 -10.16 12.71 7.82
C TYR A 1081 -9.06 13.26 6.90
N ASP A 1082 -9.06 12.82 5.64
CA ASP A 1082 -8.04 13.18 4.67
C ASP A 1082 -7.93 14.70 4.50
N LEU A 1083 -6.73 15.24 4.69
CA LEU A 1083 -6.52 16.68 4.69
C LEU A 1083 -5.38 17.04 3.75
N THR A 1084 -5.75 17.72 2.65
CA THR A 1084 -4.79 18.35 1.75
C THR A 1084 -4.71 19.84 2.05
N ILE A 1085 -3.54 20.36 2.44
CA ILE A 1085 -3.30 21.79 2.71
C ILE A 1085 -2.40 22.36 1.60
N ILE A 1086 -2.81 23.48 1.00
CA ILE A 1086 -2.05 24.17 -0.04
C ILE A 1086 -1.58 25.53 0.49
N THR A 1087 -0.25 25.71 0.55
CA THR A 1087 0.40 26.93 1.04
C THR A 1087 1.10 27.66 -0.11
N PRO A 1088 0.80 28.95 -0.38
CA PRO A 1088 1.57 29.73 -1.35
C PRO A 1088 3.04 29.87 -0.96
N ASN A 1089 3.97 29.63 -1.88
CA ASN A 1089 5.38 29.91 -1.64
C ASN A 1089 5.62 31.42 -1.74
N ALA A 1090 6.56 31.94 -0.95
CA ALA A 1090 6.95 33.35 -1.05
C ALA A 1090 7.43 33.68 -2.49
N PRO A 1091 7.12 34.86 -3.04
CA PRO A 1091 7.61 35.23 -4.37
C PRO A 1091 9.13 35.20 -4.40
N THR A 1092 9.71 34.42 -5.31
CA THR A 1092 11.15 34.45 -5.56
C THR A 1092 11.51 35.80 -6.17
N THR A 1093 11.99 36.72 -5.33
CA THR A 1093 12.70 37.92 -5.80
C THR A 1093 13.93 37.47 -6.57
N VAL A 1094 13.85 37.55 -7.90
CA VAL A 1094 14.98 37.35 -8.79
C VAL A 1094 16.02 38.44 -8.47
N VAL A 1095 17.24 38.01 -8.15
CA VAL A 1095 18.42 38.86 -7.90
C VAL A 1095 19.37 38.77 -9.08
#